data_AF-A0A6P3VI85-F1
#
_entry.id   AF-A0A6P3VI85-F1
#
_cell.length_a   1.000
_cell.length_b   1.000
_cell.length_c   1.000
_cell.angle_alpha   90.00
_cell.angle_beta   90.00
_cell.angle_gamma   90.00
#
_symmetry.space_group_name_H-M   'P 1'
#
loop_
_entity.id
_entity.type
_entity.pdbx_description
1 polymer ?
#
loop_
_entity_poly.entity_id
_entity_poly.type
_entity_poly.pdbx_seq_one_letter_code
_entity_poly.pdbx_strand_id
1 'polypeptide(L)'
;MGNGKRGQNKRRPSFRKLLKTSNVKIDNKTKNKQFKQTNVVKKQRKENRKLRQAISDVSTKIPQPLERYHKNPDEVEDEEEFLETLPTDMMEEDDLEQIRAMAQRASFITRDLSSCAPVHAKKRKAEQAAATYEKNPRKMKKNEEKELIHLLPIKDRTRLIPQSMEKPVQPKEQEEDEPDYEEEWEPVEEEPGPVLSPEEQIHLRAQKLLERKERIARLGSAILADPNANIKKVKELRSMLMETDPSVAVTVRKLVMVSLMEIFKDIVPSYRIRPLTETEKSTRVKKDTQQLREFEEGLVSQYKFYLENLEQVVKDWKQKRQKASEAVSLECYRGLAEVAIRCLCELLVALPHFNFHNNIMVVVVPHMNEQARQVSAMCCDAVRTLLKQDKLGEASLGLVKVISGIVKSRNYHVKPEMLKTLMCLRIKEVEVRKDSDDLKPKQKFMTYQDKKKNLSRMQRKWKKAEEKLQKELMETEATESKVKKLKLHTETLNIVFLIYFRILKKAQKSVLLPSVLEGLAKFAHLINLEFFDDLLTVLHNLIVSGDLSNRESLHCIQTAFHILSGQGDVLNIDPLKFYTHLYKTLLTLSAGRFSEETGIVLQCLDVMLSKRRKQVTLLRAQAFLKRLTTLGLHVLTDAAIGILSANRTIMHAFPKTDIMLDNEMQGSGVYNPEMDEPEYCNPQSTSLWELHTLKRHYHPVVRKFAAHLLKGAPSEGNGSLNVELSRRLPVQLFEDYSVKDMTFNPPVGAPPTLKKDRFTIGYAFIDAKLKTHIDKVIEAEPELTTLDFSENRSPSEQV
;
A
#
# COMPACT_ATOMS: atom_id res chain seq x y z
N MET A 1 -37.74 28.08 60.37
CA MET A 1 -38.26 29.22 61.16
C MET A 1 -38.46 30.41 60.23
N GLY A 2 -39.57 31.14 60.38
CA GLY A 2 -39.88 32.48 59.82
C GLY A 2 -40.04 32.61 58.29
N ASN A 3 -41.20 32.35 57.67
CA ASN A 3 -42.33 33.26 57.35
C ASN A 3 -42.06 34.41 56.34
N GLY A 4 -42.89 34.49 55.28
CA GLY A 4 -43.04 35.73 54.50
C GLY A 4 -43.63 35.62 53.09
N LYS A 5 -44.95 35.40 52.98
CA LYS A 5 -45.74 35.49 51.73
C LYS A 5 -45.65 36.89 51.09
N ARG A 6 -45.44 36.96 49.77
CA ARG A 6 -45.91 38.08 48.91
C ARG A 6 -46.77 37.52 47.78
N GLY A 7 -48.08 37.67 47.94
CA GLY A 7 -49.04 37.48 46.86
C GLY A 7 -49.11 38.71 45.96
N GLN A 8 -49.32 38.49 44.66
CA GLN A 8 -49.98 39.47 43.80
C GLN A 8 -50.96 38.76 42.87
N ASN A 9 -52.24 38.96 43.18
CA ASN A 9 -53.38 38.75 42.30
C ASN A 9 -53.16 39.50 40.97
N LYS A 10 -53.02 38.78 39.86
CA LYS A 10 -53.29 39.33 38.53
C LYS A 10 -54.50 38.63 37.94
N ARG A 11 -55.60 39.40 37.99
CA ARG A 11 -56.90 39.22 37.35
C ARG A 11 -56.78 38.46 36.03
N ARG A 12 -57.59 37.41 35.86
CA ARG A 12 -57.88 36.80 34.56
C ARG A 12 -58.34 37.91 33.61
N PRO A 13 -57.66 38.18 32.48
CA PRO A 13 -58.23 39.05 31.46
C PRO A 13 -59.45 38.36 30.86
N SER A 14 -60.58 39.05 30.86
CA SER A 14 -61.85 38.52 30.38
C SER A 14 -61.75 38.09 28.91
N PHE A 15 -62.40 36.98 28.60
CA PHE A 15 -62.47 36.34 27.28
C PHE A 15 -63.09 37.22 26.17
N ARG A 16 -63.41 38.49 26.45
CA ARG A 16 -64.06 39.44 25.54
C ARG A 16 -63.10 40.38 24.77
N LYS A 17 -61.78 40.27 24.97
CA LYS A 17 -60.77 41.08 24.22
C LYS A 17 -59.92 40.30 23.19
N LEU A 18 -60.17 38.99 23.00
CA LEU A 18 -59.47 38.15 22.00
C LEU A 18 -60.24 37.94 20.69
N LEU A 19 -61.43 38.56 20.55
CA LEU A 19 -62.26 38.53 19.34
C LEU A 19 -62.28 39.91 18.66
N LYS A 20 -61.11 40.41 18.26
CA LYS A 20 -60.98 41.46 17.22
C LYS A 20 -59.73 41.23 16.37
N THR A 21 -59.55 40.01 15.87
CA THR A 21 -58.85 39.85 14.60
C THR A 21 -59.93 39.86 13.53
N SER A 22 -59.92 40.87 12.66
CA SER A 22 -60.88 40.99 11.57
C SER A 22 -61.03 39.67 10.83
N ASN A 23 -62.27 39.28 10.47
CA ASN A 23 -62.55 38.06 9.71
C ASN A 23 -61.67 37.96 8.45
N VAL A 24 -61.30 39.10 7.87
CA VAL A 24 -60.34 39.24 6.76
C VAL A 24 -58.95 38.65 7.05
N LYS A 25 -58.42 38.77 8.28
CA LYS A 25 -57.11 38.20 8.64
C LYS A 25 -57.16 36.70 8.86
N ILE A 26 -58.28 36.18 9.34
CA ILE A 26 -58.50 34.73 9.50
C ILE A 26 -58.69 34.12 8.11
N ASP A 27 -59.49 34.74 7.25
CA ASP A 27 -59.70 34.32 5.85
C ASP A 27 -58.43 34.40 5.01
N ASN A 28 -57.60 35.43 5.18
CA ASN A 28 -56.32 35.48 4.49
C ASN A 28 -55.34 34.41 5.00
N LYS A 29 -55.44 33.99 6.27
CA LYS A 29 -54.60 32.93 6.82
C LYS A 29 -55.07 31.54 6.39
N THR A 30 -56.38 31.31 6.28
CA THR A 30 -56.95 30.07 5.73
C THR A 30 -56.70 29.97 4.23
N LYS A 31 -56.90 31.06 3.47
CA LYS A 31 -56.56 31.12 2.03
C LYS A 31 -55.07 30.90 1.78
N ASN A 32 -54.17 31.49 2.57
CA ASN A 32 -52.72 31.22 2.45
C ASN A 32 -52.36 29.76 2.80
N LYS A 33 -53.04 29.16 3.77
CA LYS A 33 -52.82 27.76 4.14
C LYS A 33 -53.32 26.82 3.03
N GLN A 34 -54.46 27.11 2.42
CA GLN A 34 -54.97 26.42 1.25
C GLN A 34 -54.06 26.60 0.04
N PHE A 35 -53.55 27.82 -0.22
CA PHE A 35 -52.61 28.06 -1.33
C PHE A 35 -51.29 27.32 -1.15
N LYS A 36 -50.79 27.21 0.08
CA LYS A 36 -49.61 26.38 0.38
C LYS A 36 -49.88 24.90 0.19
N GLN A 37 -51.04 24.40 0.62
CA GLN A 37 -51.42 22.99 0.40
C GLN A 37 -51.60 22.69 -1.09
N THR A 38 -52.25 23.56 -1.87
CA THR A 38 -52.43 23.35 -3.32
C THR A 38 -51.09 23.41 -4.06
N ASN A 39 -50.14 24.26 -3.65
CA ASN A 39 -48.80 24.28 -4.22
C ASN A 39 -47.97 23.04 -3.87
N VAL A 40 -48.10 22.49 -2.65
CA VAL A 40 -47.46 21.22 -2.26
C VAL A 40 -48.04 20.07 -3.07
N VAL A 41 -49.36 20.01 -3.24
CA VAL A 41 -50.03 18.98 -4.06
C VAL A 41 -49.65 19.13 -5.55
N LYS A 42 -49.51 20.35 -6.06
CA LYS A 42 -49.00 20.60 -7.43
C LYS A 42 -47.55 20.15 -7.60
N LYS A 43 -46.69 20.38 -6.59
CA LYS A 43 -45.30 19.92 -6.58
C LYS A 43 -45.22 18.39 -6.58
N GLN A 44 -45.97 17.73 -5.70
CA GLN A 44 -46.07 16.26 -5.64
C GLN A 44 -46.65 15.66 -6.93
N ARG A 45 -47.65 16.29 -7.56
CA ARG A 45 -48.13 15.87 -8.88
C ARG A 45 -47.08 16.02 -9.98
N LYS A 46 -46.24 17.06 -9.93
CA LYS A 46 -45.14 17.26 -10.88
C LYS A 46 -44.04 16.22 -10.68
N GLU A 47 -43.72 15.88 -9.43
CA GLU A 47 -42.78 14.81 -9.07
C GLU A 47 -43.32 13.43 -9.49
N ASN A 48 -44.59 13.12 -9.21
CA ASN A 48 -45.21 11.87 -9.65
C ASN A 48 -45.34 11.77 -11.18
N ARG A 49 -45.52 12.90 -11.89
CA ARG A 49 -45.50 12.92 -13.36
C ARG A 49 -44.09 12.70 -13.92
N LYS A 50 -43.06 13.26 -13.28
CA LYS A 50 -41.66 12.96 -13.61
C LYS A 50 -41.31 11.49 -13.35
N LEU A 51 -41.79 10.93 -12.24
CA LEU A 51 -41.60 9.51 -11.92
C LEU A 51 -42.28 8.60 -12.94
N ARG A 52 -43.51 8.95 -13.36
CA ARG A 52 -44.23 8.20 -14.41
C ARG A 52 -43.58 8.33 -15.79
N GLN A 53 -43.01 9.48 -16.13
CA GLN A 53 -42.19 9.63 -17.35
C GLN A 53 -40.91 8.79 -17.27
N ALA A 54 -40.22 8.78 -16.13
CA ALA A 54 -39.05 7.92 -15.94
C ALA A 54 -39.39 6.42 -16.04
N ILE A 55 -40.58 6.00 -15.57
CA ILE A 55 -41.05 4.61 -15.68
C ILE A 55 -41.50 4.27 -17.12
N SER A 56 -42.12 5.21 -17.86
CA SER A 56 -42.47 4.99 -19.27
C SER A 56 -41.24 4.91 -20.19
N ASP A 57 -40.18 5.67 -19.88
CA ASP A 57 -38.91 5.63 -20.62
C ASP A 57 -38.14 4.32 -20.38
N VAL A 58 -38.41 3.62 -19.27
CA VAL A 58 -37.88 2.28 -18.98
C VAL A 58 -38.73 1.18 -19.64
N SER A 59 -40.05 1.35 -19.69
CA SER A 59 -40.98 0.36 -20.28
C SER A 59 -40.97 0.31 -21.82
N THR A 60 -40.32 1.25 -22.50
CA THR A 60 -40.22 1.29 -23.98
C THR A 60 -38.91 0.68 -24.54
N LYS A 61 -38.06 0.11 -23.68
CA LYS A 61 -36.93 -0.73 -24.10
C LYS A 61 -37.23 -2.19 -23.80
N ILE A 62 -37.86 -2.87 -24.75
CA ILE A 62 -37.89 -4.33 -24.81
C ILE A 62 -36.47 -4.78 -25.24
N PRO A 63 -35.71 -5.54 -24.42
CA PRO A 63 -34.47 -6.15 -24.88
C PRO A 63 -34.81 -7.24 -25.90
N GLN A 64 -34.27 -7.10 -27.12
CA GLN A 64 -34.30 -8.16 -28.12
C GLN A 64 -33.39 -9.33 -27.68
N PRO A 65 -33.74 -10.59 -27.99
CA PRO A 65 -32.88 -11.73 -27.68
C PRO A 65 -31.57 -11.64 -28.46
N LEU A 66 -30.44 -11.80 -27.77
CA LEU A 66 -29.13 -11.89 -28.40
C LEU A 66 -29.03 -13.20 -29.17
N GLU A 67 -28.86 -13.09 -30.49
CA GLU A 67 -28.51 -14.21 -31.37
C GLU A 67 -27.19 -14.84 -30.91
N ARG A 68 -27.24 -16.16 -30.69
CA ARG A 68 -26.08 -17.00 -30.44
C ARG A 68 -25.15 -16.95 -31.65
N TYR A 69 -23.89 -16.58 -31.42
CA TYR A 69 -22.82 -16.89 -32.37
C TYR A 69 -22.43 -18.36 -32.20
N HIS A 70 -22.53 -19.13 -33.29
CA HIS A 70 -21.90 -20.43 -33.42
C HIS A 70 -20.38 -20.28 -33.28
N LYS A 71 -19.79 -21.03 -32.33
CA LYS A 71 -18.36 -21.36 -32.31
C LYS A 71 -18.14 -22.66 -33.09
N ASN A 72 -16.97 -22.79 -33.70
CA ASN A 72 -16.52 -24.00 -34.39
C ASN A 72 -16.38 -25.19 -33.39
N PRO A 73 -16.58 -26.45 -33.80
CA PRO A 73 -16.86 -27.54 -32.87
C PRO A 73 -15.66 -28.32 -32.27
N ASP A 74 -14.39 -27.95 -32.52
CA ASP A 74 -13.28 -28.90 -32.29
C ASP A 74 -12.35 -28.56 -31.10
N GLU A 75 -12.72 -27.68 -30.18
CA GLU A 75 -11.88 -27.34 -29.00
C GLU A 75 -12.63 -27.34 -27.65
N VAL A 76 -13.83 -27.95 -27.57
CA VAL A 76 -14.71 -27.84 -26.39
C VAL A 76 -14.76 -29.09 -25.51
N GLU A 77 -14.28 -30.25 -25.96
CA GLU A 77 -14.48 -31.49 -25.18
C GLU A 77 -13.61 -31.61 -23.92
N ASP A 78 -12.49 -30.88 -23.79
CA ASP A 78 -11.60 -30.99 -22.62
C ASP A 78 -11.81 -29.91 -21.53
N GLU A 79 -12.61 -28.86 -21.78
CA GLU A 79 -12.85 -27.79 -20.79
C GLU A 79 -14.20 -27.91 -20.04
N GLU A 80 -15.18 -28.64 -20.56
CA GLU A 80 -16.52 -28.73 -19.96
C GLU A 80 -16.59 -29.70 -18.75
N GLU A 81 -15.72 -30.70 -18.65
CA GLU A 81 -15.76 -31.67 -17.55
C GLU A 81 -15.17 -31.11 -16.22
N PHE A 82 -14.40 -30.01 -16.26
CA PHE A 82 -13.81 -29.39 -15.07
C PHE A 82 -14.65 -28.26 -14.46
N LEU A 83 -15.69 -27.79 -15.16
CA LEU A 83 -16.52 -26.66 -14.74
C LEU A 83 -17.73 -27.07 -13.87
N GLU A 84 -18.00 -28.36 -13.71
CA GLU A 84 -19.12 -28.87 -12.90
C GLU A 84 -18.81 -29.11 -11.41
N THR A 85 -17.59 -28.87 -10.92
CA THR A 85 -17.22 -29.20 -9.52
C THR A 85 -16.94 -28.02 -8.58
N LEU A 86 -17.29 -26.77 -8.90
CA LEU A 86 -17.28 -25.69 -7.90
C LEU A 86 -18.44 -24.68 -8.07
N PRO A 87 -19.12 -24.27 -6.97
CA PRO A 87 -20.34 -23.45 -7.04
C PRO A 87 -20.13 -22.07 -7.69
N THR A 88 -21.00 -21.78 -8.65
CA THR A 88 -21.05 -20.62 -9.56
C THR A 88 -21.55 -19.31 -8.92
N ASP A 89 -21.27 -19.06 -7.64
CA ASP A 89 -21.95 -17.97 -6.91
C ASP A 89 -21.05 -16.85 -6.35
N MET A 90 -19.92 -16.54 -7.02
CA MET A 90 -18.97 -15.54 -6.48
C MET A 90 -18.45 -14.46 -7.43
N MET A 91 -18.80 -14.45 -8.72
CA MET A 91 -18.52 -13.32 -9.64
C MET A 91 -19.51 -13.31 -10.81
N GLU A 92 -20.06 -12.14 -11.13
CA GLU A 92 -20.85 -11.94 -12.35
C GLU A 92 -19.91 -11.97 -13.58
N GLU A 93 -20.41 -12.45 -14.72
CA GLU A 93 -19.64 -12.55 -15.98
C GLU A 93 -19.08 -11.17 -16.41
N ASP A 94 -19.79 -10.10 -16.05
CA ASP A 94 -19.40 -8.69 -16.24
C ASP A 94 -18.09 -8.29 -15.51
N ASP A 95 -17.81 -8.88 -14.34
CA ASP A 95 -16.59 -8.58 -13.58
C ASP A 95 -15.34 -9.17 -14.25
N LEU A 96 -15.47 -10.34 -14.89
CA LEU A 96 -14.40 -10.99 -15.63
C LEU A 96 -14.05 -10.22 -16.91
N GLU A 97 -15.06 -9.65 -17.57
CA GLU A 97 -14.87 -8.79 -18.74
C GLU A 97 -14.21 -7.46 -18.39
N GLN A 98 -14.60 -6.83 -17.27
CA GLN A 98 -13.94 -5.61 -16.78
C GLN A 98 -12.46 -5.83 -16.46
N ILE A 99 -12.10 -6.97 -15.87
CA ILE A 99 -10.71 -7.31 -15.56
C ILE A 99 -9.89 -7.51 -16.85
N ARG A 100 -10.46 -8.16 -17.88
CA ARG A 100 -9.81 -8.31 -19.19
C ARG A 100 -9.67 -6.97 -19.93
N ALA A 101 -10.69 -6.12 -19.87
CA ALA A 101 -10.69 -4.79 -20.50
C ALA A 101 -9.69 -3.83 -19.84
N MET A 102 -9.53 -3.87 -18.51
CA MET A 102 -8.50 -3.11 -17.79
C MET A 102 -7.09 -3.58 -18.13
N ALA A 103 -6.88 -4.89 -18.27
CA ALA A 103 -5.55 -5.44 -18.57
C ALA A 103 -5.06 -5.11 -19.98
N GLN A 104 -5.96 -4.93 -20.96
CA GLN A 104 -5.61 -4.79 -22.37
C GLN A 104 -5.49 -3.35 -22.89
N ARG A 105 -5.88 -2.31 -22.13
CA ARG A 105 -5.98 -0.91 -22.62
C ARG A 105 -5.46 0.17 -21.66
N ALA A 106 -4.49 -0.14 -20.81
CA ALA A 106 -4.04 0.77 -19.76
C ALA A 106 -2.70 1.46 -20.08
N SER A 107 -2.66 2.25 -21.16
CA SER A 107 -1.64 3.29 -21.29
C SER A 107 -2.29 4.67 -21.36
N PHE A 108 -1.67 5.67 -20.74
CA PHE A 108 -2.17 7.05 -20.82
C PHE A 108 -2.20 7.56 -22.27
N ILE A 109 -1.31 7.01 -23.10
CA ILE A 109 -1.15 7.29 -24.53
C ILE A 109 -2.33 6.82 -25.38
N THR A 110 -3.06 5.77 -24.97
CA THR A 110 -4.14 5.16 -25.77
C THR A 110 -5.53 5.69 -25.45
N ARG A 111 -5.67 6.73 -24.61
CA ARG A 111 -6.98 7.24 -24.19
C ARG A 111 -7.30 8.61 -24.78
N ASP A 112 -8.17 8.62 -25.79
CA ASP A 112 -8.84 9.82 -26.29
C ASP A 112 -9.79 10.44 -25.25
N LEU A 113 -9.80 11.77 -25.19
CA LEU A 113 -10.29 12.58 -24.07
C LEU A 113 -11.83 12.82 -24.07
N SER A 114 -12.63 12.11 -24.89
CA SER A 114 -13.99 12.57 -25.18
C SER A 114 -15.17 11.68 -24.72
N SER A 115 -14.99 10.54 -24.04
CA SER A 115 -16.19 9.80 -23.58
C SER A 115 -15.99 8.94 -22.33
N CYS A 116 -16.61 9.39 -21.23
CA CYS A 116 -17.05 8.52 -20.13
C CYS A 116 -18.54 8.19 -20.30
N ALA A 117 -18.87 7.39 -21.32
CA ALA A 117 -20.17 6.74 -21.47
C ALA A 117 -19.97 5.22 -21.55
N PRO A 118 -20.92 4.40 -21.05
CA PRO A 118 -20.85 2.95 -21.19
C PRO A 118 -20.84 2.54 -22.67
N VAL A 119 -19.99 1.56 -22.98
CA VAL A 119 -19.64 1.14 -24.34
C VAL A 119 -20.79 0.32 -24.93
N HIS A 120 -21.57 0.89 -25.86
CA HIS A 120 -22.22 0.08 -26.88
C HIS A 120 -21.18 -0.25 -27.95
N ALA A 121 -20.91 -1.55 -28.13
CA ALA A 121 -19.97 -2.09 -29.11
C ALA A 121 -20.31 -1.57 -30.52
N LYS A 122 -19.44 -0.71 -31.07
CA LYS A 122 -19.53 -0.35 -32.49
C LYS A 122 -18.93 -1.49 -33.30
N LYS A 123 -19.80 -2.12 -34.11
CA LYS A 123 -19.50 -2.98 -35.24
C LYS A 123 -18.23 -2.50 -35.98
N ARG A 124 -17.27 -3.41 -36.18
CA ARG A 124 -16.13 -3.21 -37.10
C ARG A 124 -16.68 -2.71 -38.44
N LYS A 125 -16.31 -1.49 -38.83
CA LYS A 125 -16.49 -0.99 -40.19
C LYS A 125 -15.13 -1.17 -40.88
N ALA A 126 -15.09 -2.07 -41.85
CA ALA A 126 -13.93 -2.26 -42.71
C ALA A 126 -13.54 -0.94 -43.38
N GLU A 127 -12.23 -0.73 -43.55
CA GLU A 127 -11.66 0.43 -44.23
C GLU A 127 -12.25 0.58 -45.63
N GLN A 128 -13.02 1.65 -45.83
CA GLN A 128 -13.29 2.19 -47.16
C GLN A 128 -12.62 3.56 -47.23
N ALA A 129 -11.39 3.56 -47.74
CA ALA A 129 -10.57 4.75 -47.98
C ALA A 129 -11.26 5.81 -48.88
N ALA A 130 -12.32 5.42 -49.60
CA ALA A 130 -13.10 6.33 -50.44
C ALA A 130 -13.97 7.33 -49.64
N ALA A 131 -14.48 6.94 -48.46
CA ALA A 131 -15.41 7.78 -47.68
C ALA A 131 -14.72 8.92 -46.92
N THR A 132 -13.41 8.81 -46.69
CA THR A 132 -12.55 9.87 -46.13
C THR A 132 -12.13 10.89 -47.20
N TYR A 133 -12.07 10.48 -48.48
CA TYR A 133 -11.74 11.39 -49.58
C TYR A 133 -12.89 12.35 -49.93
N GLU A 134 -14.15 11.94 -49.75
CA GLU A 134 -15.33 12.80 -49.99
C GLU A 134 -15.61 13.81 -48.88
N LYS A 135 -15.06 13.62 -47.67
CA LYS A 135 -15.33 14.48 -46.50
C LYS A 135 -14.31 15.58 -46.27
N ASN A 136 -13.20 15.58 -47.00
CA ASN A 136 -12.24 16.68 -46.98
C ASN A 136 -12.70 17.74 -47.99
N PRO A 137 -13.07 18.96 -47.56
CA PRO A 137 -13.41 20.02 -48.50
C PRO A 137 -12.19 20.33 -49.36
N ARG A 138 -12.36 20.30 -50.67
CA ARG A 138 -11.31 20.66 -51.63
C ARG A 138 -10.90 22.11 -51.36
N LYS A 139 -9.64 22.35 -50.95
CA LYS A 139 -9.05 23.70 -50.97
C LYS A 139 -8.90 24.10 -52.44
N MET A 140 -9.89 24.78 -53.01
CA MET A 140 -9.62 25.62 -54.18
C MET A 140 -8.59 26.66 -53.75
N LYS A 141 -7.56 26.90 -54.57
CA LYS A 141 -6.73 28.09 -54.45
C LYS A 141 -7.67 29.29 -54.46
N LYS A 142 -7.86 29.93 -53.31
CA LYS A 142 -8.53 31.23 -53.23
C LYS A 142 -7.70 32.17 -54.11
N ASN A 143 -8.25 32.56 -55.26
CA ASN A 143 -7.95 33.89 -55.76
C ASN A 143 -8.49 34.86 -54.69
N GLU A 144 -7.73 35.90 -54.40
CA GLU A 144 -8.08 36.94 -53.43
C GLU A 144 -9.44 37.55 -53.82
N GLU A 145 -10.51 37.08 -53.20
CA GLU A 145 -11.81 37.73 -53.27
C GLU A 145 -11.70 39.03 -52.47
N LYS A 146 -11.44 40.12 -53.19
CA LYS A 146 -11.48 41.46 -52.64
C LYS A 146 -12.88 41.75 -52.10
N GLU A 147 -12.98 42.18 -50.84
CA GLU A 147 -14.24 42.60 -50.23
C GLU A 147 -14.79 43.85 -50.93
N LEU A 148 -15.76 43.66 -51.84
CA LEU A 148 -16.50 44.73 -52.51
C LEU A 148 -17.62 45.24 -51.62
N ILE A 149 -17.66 46.54 -51.35
CA ILE A 149 -18.82 47.19 -50.70
C ILE A 149 -19.77 47.65 -51.81
N HIS A 150 -21.01 47.15 -51.80
CA HIS A 150 -22.07 47.63 -52.69
C HIS A 150 -22.60 48.99 -52.21
N LEU A 151 -22.52 50.00 -53.07
CA LEU A 151 -23.07 51.34 -52.85
C LEU A 151 -24.52 51.41 -53.36
N LEU A 152 -25.25 52.44 -52.89
CA LEU A 152 -26.61 52.71 -53.32
C LEU A 152 -26.67 52.93 -54.85
N PRO A 153 -27.58 52.25 -55.58
CA PRO A 153 -27.70 52.41 -57.02
C PRO A 153 -28.11 53.82 -57.42
N ILE A 154 -27.48 54.39 -58.46
CA ILE A 154 -27.88 55.67 -59.02
C ILE A 154 -29.00 55.43 -60.04
N LYS A 155 -30.08 56.20 -59.94
CA LYS A 155 -31.20 56.17 -60.87
C LYS A 155 -31.00 57.23 -61.94
N ASP A 156 -30.84 56.80 -63.19
CA ASP A 156 -31.02 57.68 -64.34
C ASP A 156 -32.41 57.48 -64.95
N ARG A 157 -32.85 58.36 -65.86
CA ARG A 157 -34.27 58.50 -66.28
C ARG A 157 -34.94 57.22 -66.82
N THR A 158 -34.21 56.15 -67.12
CA THR A 158 -34.83 54.87 -67.53
C THR A 158 -34.24 53.58 -66.94
N ARG A 159 -33.13 53.56 -66.17
CA ARG A 159 -32.63 52.34 -65.48
C ARG A 159 -31.85 52.63 -64.19
N LEU A 160 -31.89 51.66 -63.26
CA LEU A 160 -31.08 51.64 -62.02
C LEU A 160 -29.73 50.98 -62.30
N ILE A 161 -28.61 51.65 -61.99
CA ILE A 161 -27.26 51.11 -62.17
C ILE A 161 -26.66 50.80 -60.78
N PRO A 162 -26.36 49.54 -60.44
CA PRO A 162 -25.71 49.19 -59.17
C PRO A 162 -24.24 49.62 -59.17
N GLN A 163 -23.76 50.14 -58.03
CA GLN A 163 -22.35 50.53 -57.83
C GLN A 163 -21.69 49.66 -56.76
N SER A 164 -20.38 49.40 -56.91
CA SER A 164 -19.55 48.74 -55.90
C SER A 164 -18.16 49.38 -55.87
N MET A 165 -17.59 49.57 -54.67
CA MET A 165 -16.22 50.03 -54.47
C MET A 165 -15.40 49.01 -53.67
N GLU A 166 -14.11 48.88 -53.97
CA GLU A 166 -13.14 48.15 -53.15
C GLU A 166 -12.82 48.98 -51.90
N LYS A 167 -12.83 48.35 -50.72
CA LYS A 167 -12.59 49.01 -49.43
C LYS A 167 -11.10 49.39 -49.31
N PRO A 168 -10.72 50.68 -49.16
CA PRO A 168 -9.32 51.03 -48.94
C PRO A 168 -8.88 50.57 -47.53
N VAL A 169 -7.78 49.84 -47.48
CA VAL A 169 -7.12 49.39 -46.25
C VAL A 169 -6.55 50.63 -45.53
N GLN A 170 -7.16 51.03 -44.42
CA GLN A 170 -6.50 51.88 -43.42
C GLN A 170 -5.72 50.96 -42.48
N PRO A 171 -4.43 51.22 -42.19
CA PRO A 171 -3.73 50.51 -41.13
C PRO A 171 -4.36 50.92 -39.80
N LYS A 172 -5.12 50.01 -39.20
CA LYS A 172 -5.44 50.09 -37.78
C LYS A 172 -4.30 49.42 -37.04
N GLU A 173 -3.62 50.19 -36.19
CA GLU A 173 -2.87 49.64 -35.06
C GLU A 173 -3.83 48.77 -34.25
N GLN A 174 -3.61 47.46 -34.31
CA GLN A 174 -4.19 46.48 -33.40
C GLN A 174 -3.05 45.60 -32.92
N GLU A 175 -3.05 45.46 -31.60
CA GLU A 175 -2.27 44.57 -30.76
C GLU A 175 -2.03 43.23 -31.44
N GLU A 176 -0.76 42.80 -31.44
CA GLU A 176 -0.30 41.52 -31.94
C GLU A 176 -0.89 40.39 -31.08
N ASP A 177 -1.99 39.81 -31.56
CA ASP A 177 -2.32 38.40 -31.30
C ASP A 177 -1.46 37.56 -32.28
N GLU A 178 -0.38 36.95 -31.77
CA GLU A 178 0.44 35.96 -32.47
C GLU A 178 -0.43 34.77 -32.94
N PRO A 179 -0.46 34.46 -34.25
CA PRO A 179 -0.96 33.16 -34.71
C PRO A 179 0.13 32.08 -34.51
N ASP A 180 -0.31 30.94 -33.99
CA ASP A 180 0.40 29.65 -33.98
C ASP A 180 0.94 29.34 -35.39
N TYR A 181 2.21 29.60 -35.61
CA TYR A 181 2.99 28.93 -36.65
C TYR A 181 3.59 27.68 -36.01
N GLU A 182 3.20 26.50 -36.51
CA GLU A 182 4.03 25.31 -36.39
C GLU A 182 5.36 25.62 -37.10
N GLU A 183 6.36 26.07 -36.35
CA GLU A 183 7.75 26.07 -36.79
C GLU A 183 8.15 24.62 -37.01
N GLU A 184 8.14 24.18 -38.26
CA GLU A 184 9.08 23.16 -38.71
C GLU A 184 10.48 23.69 -38.39
N TRP A 185 11.14 23.08 -37.41
CA TRP A 185 12.54 23.32 -37.12
C TRP A 185 13.34 22.86 -38.34
N GLU A 186 13.71 23.78 -39.23
CA GLU A 186 14.89 23.58 -40.04
C GLU A 186 16.06 23.35 -39.08
N PRO A 187 16.81 22.25 -39.21
CA PRO A 187 17.98 22.03 -38.37
C PRO A 187 18.98 23.13 -38.71
N VAL A 188 19.12 24.11 -37.80
CA VAL A 188 20.26 25.02 -37.82
C VAL A 188 21.49 24.14 -37.61
N GLU A 189 22.32 24.01 -38.65
CA GLU A 189 23.67 23.48 -38.51
C GLU A 189 24.37 24.38 -37.48
N GLU A 190 24.49 23.90 -36.24
CA GLU A 190 25.33 24.54 -35.24
C GLU A 190 26.75 24.56 -35.79
N GLU A 191 27.24 25.75 -36.15
CA GLU A 191 28.66 25.94 -36.41
C GLU A 191 29.45 25.39 -35.21
N PRO A 192 30.51 24.59 -35.42
CA PRO A 192 31.28 24.04 -34.33
C PRO A 192 31.93 25.19 -33.57
N GLY A 193 31.35 25.51 -32.41
CA GLY A 193 31.91 26.46 -31.47
C GLY A 193 33.36 26.09 -31.14
N PRO A 194 34.19 27.07 -30.77
CA PRO A 194 35.62 26.88 -30.54
C PRO A 194 35.85 25.74 -29.55
N VAL A 195 36.87 24.92 -29.80
CA VAL A 195 37.24 23.77 -28.97
C VAL A 195 37.67 24.27 -27.58
N LEU A 196 36.69 24.42 -26.68
CA LEU A 196 36.86 24.89 -25.31
C LEU A 196 37.60 23.83 -24.49
N SER A 197 38.45 24.29 -23.57
CA SER A 197 39.16 23.44 -22.60
C SER A 197 38.16 22.63 -21.74
N PRO A 198 38.49 21.41 -21.27
CA PRO A 198 37.61 20.61 -20.41
C PRO A 198 37.08 21.37 -19.19
N GLU A 199 37.88 22.28 -18.63
CA GLU A 199 37.52 23.11 -17.48
C GLU A 199 36.50 24.21 -17.83
N GLU A 200 36.64 24.82 -19.01
CA GLU A 200 35.72 25.84 -19.52
C GLU A 200 34.36 25.23 -19.86
N GLN A 201 34.34 24.00 -20.38
CA GLN A 201 33.10 23.25 -20.64
C GLN A 201 32.33 22.93 -19.35
N ILE A 202 33.04 22.60 -18.26
CA ILE A 202 32.41 22.36 -16.95
C ILE A 202 31.84 23.66 -16.38
N HIS A 203 32.57 24.77 -16.49
CA HIS A 203 32.09 26.08 -16.03
C HIS A 203 30.88 26.56 -16.83
N LEU A 204 30.91 26.46 -18.16
CA LEU A 204 29.79 26.81 -19.03
C LEU A 204 28.56 25.94 -18.75
N ARG A 205 28.77 24.64 -18.52
CA ARG A 205 27.70 23.73 -18.09
C ARG A 205 27.12 24.13 -16.73
N ALA A 206 27.96 24.52 -15.77
CA ALA A 206 27.52 24.95 -14.45
C ALA A 206 26.70 26.25 -14.52
N GLN A 207 27.12 27.23 -15.33
CA GLN A 207 26.39 28.47 -15.56
C GLN A 207 25.02 28.21 -16.21
N LYS A 208 24.99 27.44 -17.31
CA LYS A 208 23.73 27.04 -17.95
C LYS A 208 22.81 26.29 -16.98
N LEU A 209 23.35 25.43 -16.13
CA LEU A 209 22.56 24.74 -15.09
C LEU A 209 21.96 25.70 -14.06
N LEU A 210 22.71 26.71 -13.64
CA LEU A 210 22.22 27.73 -12.71
C LEU A 210 21.10 28.55 -13.34
N GLU A 211 21.27 29.03 -14.57
CA GLU A 211 20.22 29.78 -15.29
C GLU A 211 18.92 28.97 -15.43
N ARG A 212 19.02 27.69 -15.80
CA ARG A 212 17.86 26.81 -15.91
C ARG A 212 17.21 26.54 -14.54
N LYS A 213 18.01 26.36 -13.47
CA LYS A 213 17.50 26.23 -12.10
C LYS A 213 16.77 27.49 -11.64
N GLU A 214 17.32 28.67 -11.91
CA GLU A 214 16.68 29.94 -11.60
C GLU A 214 15.39 30.14 -12.37
N ARG A 215 15.33 29.72 -13.65
CA ARG A 215 14.10 29.74 -14.43
C ARG A 215 13.04 28.82 -13.83
N ILE A 216 13.40 27.58 -13.47
CA ILE A 216 12.50 26.63 -12.79
C ILE A 216 11.99 27.22 -11.46
N ALA A 217 12.86 27.82 -10.66
CA ALA A 217 12.50 28.43 -9.38
C ALA A 217 11.55 29.63 -9.56
N ARG A 218 11.80 30.49 -10.55
CA ARG A 218 10.94 31.64 -10.89
C ARG A 218 9.55 31.17 -11.34
N LEU A 219 9.48 30.17 -12.23
CA LEU A 219 8.23 29.60 -12.69
C LEU A 219 7.47 28.93 -11.54
N GLY A 220 8.13 28.10 -10.74
CA GLY A 220 7.53 27.42 -9.59
C GLY A 220 6.96 28.39 -8.55
N SER A 221 7.74 29.43 -8.19
CA SER A 221 7.30 30.45 -7.23
C SER A 221 6.09 31.23 -7.74
N ALA A 222 6.06 31.57 -9.03
CA ALA A 222 4.92 32.26 -9.63
C ALA A 222 3.65 31.41 -9.65
N ILE A 223 3.78 30.10 -9.91
CA ILE A 223 2.65 29.17 -9.91
C ILE A 223 2.08 29.01 -8.48
N LEU A 224 2.95 28.87 -7.47
CA LEU A 224 2.52 28.76 -6.07
C LEU A 224 1.87 30.04 -5.52
N ALA A 225 2.31 31.21 -5.98
CA ALA A 225 1.73 32.48 -5.57
C ALA A 225 0.27 32.64 -6.02
N ASP A 226 -0.02 32.34 -7.29
CA ASP A 226 -1.38 32.42 -7.85
C ASP A 226 -1.64 31.28 -8.86
N PRO A 227 -2.19 30.14 -8.41
CA PRO A 227 -2.42 28.98 -9.27
C PRO A 227 -3.42 29.26 -10.42
N ASN A 228 -4.47 30.01 -10.14
CA ASN A 228 -5.60 30.21 -11.06
C ASN A 228 -5.21 30.98 -12.33
N ALA A 229 -4.34 31.98 -12.22
CA ALA A 229 -3.92 32.82 -13.35
C ALA A 229 -2.72 32.23 -14.12
N ASN A 230 -1.90 31.41 -13.46
CA ASN A 230 -0.59 30.99 -13.97
C ASN A 230 -0.57 29.58 -14.59
N ILE A 231 -1.71 29.01 -14.98
CA ILE A 231 -1.76 27.67 -15.60
C ILE A 231 -0.91 27.56 -16.88
N LYS A 232 -0.75 28.67 -17.63
CA LYS A 232 0.13 28.72 -18.81
C LYS A 232 1.60 28.52 -18.43
N LYS A 233 2.05 29.00 -17.26
CA LYS A 233 3.42 28.79 -16.75
C LYS A 233 3.67 27.33 -16.38
N VAL A 234 2.63 26.58 -16.00
CA VAL A 234 2.74 25.10 -15.81
C VAL A 234 3.03 24.43 -17.16
N LYS A 235 2.39 24.87 -18.25
CA LYS A 235 2.67 24.38 -19.60
C LYS A 235 4.12 24.69 -20.03
N GLU A 236 4.61 25.89 -19.73
CA GLU A 236 6.00 26.30 -19.99
C GLU A 236 7.00 25.48 -19.15
N LEU A 237 6.74 25.29 -17.85
CA LEU A 237 7.59 24.47 -17.02
C LEU A 237 7.63 23.01 -17.51
N ARG A 238 6.50 22.50 -18.03
CA ARG A 238 6.41 21.17 -18.63
C ARG A 238 7.17 21.07 -19.95
N SER A 239 7.25 22.11 -20.79
CA SER A 239 8.00 22.04 -22.04
C SER A 239 9.51 21.84 -21.79
N MET A 240 10.03 22.32 -20.65
CA MET A 240 11.41 22.06 -20.21
C MET A 240 11.70 20.57 -19.92
N LEU A 241 10.69 19.68 -19.89
CA LEU A 241 10.90 18.22 -19.86
C LEU A 241 11.47 17.67 -21.18
N MET A 242 11.36 18.42 -22.27
CA MET A 242 11.86 18.03 -23.60
C MET A 242 13.13 18.81 -23.99
N GLU A 243 13.87 19.34 -23.01
CA GLU A 243 15.10 20.12 -23.25
C GLU A 243 16.09 19.34 -24.13
N THR A 244 16.63 20.00 -25.16
CA THR A 244 17.48 19.42 -26.21
C THR A 244 18.96 19.46 -25.89
N ASP A 245 19.41 20.43 -25.08
CA ASP A 245 20.82 20.67 -24.74
C ASP A 245 21.53 19.41 -24.17
N PRO A 246 22.46 18.74 -24.88
CA PRO A 246 23.07 17.48 -24.44
C PRO A 246 23.77 17.53 -23.08
N SER A 247 24.42 18.65 -22.78
CA SER A 247 25.19 18.82 -21.54
C SER A 247 24.30 18.97 -20.29
N VAL A 248 23.06 19.44 -20.45
CA VAL A 248 22.21 19.90 -19.34
C VAL A 248 20.85 19.17 -19.30
N ALA A 249 20.41 18.58 -20.41
CA ALA A 249 19.10 17.97 -20.58
C ALA A 249 18.75 16.98 -19.47
N VAL A 250 19.62 16.01 -19.17
CA VAL A 250 19.33 14.97 -18.17
C VAL A 250 19.06 15.56 -16.79
N THR A 251 19.89 16.52 -16.36
CA THR A 251 19.77 17.18 -15.06
C THR A 251 18.55 18.09 -14.99
N VAL A 252 18.27 18.87 -16.03
CA VAL A 252 17.09 19.75 -16.08
C VAL A 252 15.81 18.93 -16.12
N ARG A 253 15.73 17.90 -16.95
CA ARG A 253 14.58 16.98 -16.98
C ARG A 253 14.30 16.39 -15.59
N LYS A 254 15.32 15.90 -14.88
CA LYS A 254 15.17 15.40 -13.49
C LYS A 254 14.65 16.47 -12.53
N LEU A 255 15.21 17.69 -12.58
CA LEU A 255 14.80 18.79 -11.70
C LEU A 255 13.37 19.23 -11.97
N VAL A 256 12.97 19.36 -13.24
CA VAL A 256 11.62 19.73 -13.65
C VAL A 256 10.61 18.66 -13.23
N MET A 257 10.93 17.37 -13.38
CA MET A 257 10.05 16.26 -12.96
C MET A 257 9.73 16.34 -11.47
N VAL A 258 10.74 16.54 -10.62
CA VAL A 258 10.58 16.64 -9.17
C VAL A 258 9.88 17.94 -8.78
N SER A 259 10.22 19.06 -9.42
CA SER A 259 9.60 20.36 -9.13
C SER A 259 8.10 20.35 -9.47
N LEU A 260 7.73 19.79 -10.63
CA LEU A 260 6.32 19.66 -11.02
C LEU A 260 5.54 18.77 -10.06
N MET A 261 6.14 17.68 -9.58
CA MET A 261 5.52 16.81 -8.59
C MET A 261 5.16 17.57 -7.31
N GLU A 262 6.10 18.33 -6.73
CA GLU A 262 5.84 19.12 -5.51
C GLU A 262 4.77 20.20 -5.76
N ILE A 263 4.86 20.90 -6.89
CA ILE A 263 3.84 21.88 -7.31
C ILE A 263 2.44 21.23 -7.39
N PHE A 264 2.32 20.02 -7.93
CA PHE A 264 1.05 19.31 -7.97
C PHE A 264 0.57 18.86 -6.58
N LYS A 265 1.47 18.48 -5.67
CA LYS A 265 1.08 18.15 -4.28
C LYS A 265 0.43 19.35 -3.57
N ASP A 266 0.89 20.57 -3.87
CA ASP A 266 0.39 21.79 -3.24
C ASP A 266 -0.87 22.37 -3.91
N ILE A 267 -1.00 22.27 -5.24
CA ILE A 267 -2.11 22.89 -6.00
C ILE A 267 -3.36 22.01 -6.04
N VAL A 268 -3.20 20.68 -5.97
CA VAL A 268 -4.30 19.76 -6.20
C VAL A 268 -5.38 19.89 -5.12
N PRO A 269 -6.67 20.07 -5.51
CA PRO A 269 -7.75 20.12 -4.54
C PRO A 269 -8.01 18.75 -3.91
N SER A 270 -8.56 18.74 -2.69
CA SER A 270 -8.88 17.49 -1.98
C SER A 270 -10.09 16.72 -2.53
N TYR A 271 -10.75 17.23 -3.58
CA TYR A 271 -11.91 16.62 -4.22
C TYR A 271 -11.59 16.15 -5.65
N ARG A 272 -12.31 15.12 -6.11
CA ARG A 272 -12.20 14.63 -7.49
C ARG A 272 -12.87 15.61 -8.45
N ILE A 273 -12.13 16.08 -9.45
CA ILE A 273 -12.66 16.96 -10.49
C ILE A 273 -13.41 16.11 -11.51
N ARG A 274 -14.71 16.36 -11.67
CA ARG A 274 -15.52 15.66 -12.68
C ARG A 274 -15.38 16.38 -14.03
N PRO A 275 -15.16 15.66 -15.14
CA PRO A 275 -15.24 16.28 -16.46
C PRO A 275 -16.67 16.76 -16.73
N LEU A 276 -16.83 18.02 -17.14
CA LEU A 276 -18.15 18.59 -17.47
C LEU A 276 -18.74 17.94 -18.72
N THR A 277 -20.05 17.69 -18.70
CA THR A 277 -20.76 17.22 -19.90
C THR A 277 -20.88 18.34 -20.94
N GLU A 278 -20.99 18.01 -22.22
CA GLU A 278 -21.16 18.99 -23.32
C GLU A 278 -22.36 19.93 -23.10
N THR A 279 -23.41 19.42 -22.43
CA THR A 279 -24.57 20.19 -22.01
C THR A 279 -24.28 21.19 -20.89
N GLU A 280 -23.34 20.89 -19.98
CA GLU A 280 -22.94 21.78 -18.89
C GLU A 280 -21.91 22.82 -19.37
N LYS A 281 -21.07 22.48 -20.36
CA LYS A 281 -20.13 23.41 -21.00
C LYS A 281 -20.82 24.52 -21.78
N SER A 282 -21.94 24.20 -22.43
CA SER A 282 -22.73 25.16 -23.21
C SER A 282 -23.61 26.08 -22.35
N THR A 283 -23.79 25.78 -21.05
CA THR A 283 -24.54 26.66 -20.14
C THR A 283 -23.74 27.91 -19.79
N ARG A 284 -24.35 29.10 -19.96
CA ARG A 284 -23.74 30.36 -19.53
C ARG A 284 -23.70 30.43 -18.00
N VAL A 285 -22.49 30.50 -17.47
CA VAL A 285 -22.21 30.62 -16.03
C VAL A 285 -21.69 32.03 -15.72
N LYS A 286 -21.56 32.36 -14.43
CA LYS A 286 -20.93 33.60 -14.00
C LYS A 286 -19.44 33.57 -14.35
N LYS A 287 -18.81 34.74 -14.51
CA LYS A 287 -17.38 34.87 -14.84
C LYS A 287 -16.49 34.08 -13.87
N ASP A 288 -16.71 34.22 -12.57
CA ASP A 288 -15.91 33.53 -11.54
C ASP A 288 -16.02 32.00 -11.64
N THR A 289 -17.24 31.50 -11.89
CA THR A 289 -17.48 30.06 -12.09
C THR A 289 -16.90 29.54 -13.40
N GLN A 290 -16.76 30.39 -14.41
CA GLN A 290 -16.13 30.04 -15.67
C GLN A 290 -14.60 29.96 -15.51
N GLN A 291 -13.99 30.94 -14.85
CA GLN A 291 -12.55 30.92 -14.55
C GLN A 291 -12.15 29.68 -13.74
N LEU A 292 -12.96 29.29 -12.74
CA LEU A 292 -12.72 28.08 -11.96
C LEU A 292 -12.81 26.81 -12.82
N ARG A 293 -13.78 26.73 -13.76
CA ARG A 293 -13.89 25.61 -14.69
C ARG A 293 -12.69 25.53 -15.63
N GLU A 294 -12.29 26.64 -16.21
CA GLU A 294 -11.13 26.72 -17.11
C GLU A 294 -9.83 26.33 -16.37
N PHE A 295 -9.70 26.76 -15.11
CA PHE A 295 -8.60 26.34 -14.25
C PHE A 295 -8.64 24.84 -13.93
N GLU A 296 -9.78 24.28 -13.52
CA GLU A 296 -9.91 22.85 -13.23
C GLU A 296 -9.64 21.98 -14.46
N GLU A 297 -10.17 22.34 -15.64
CA GLU A 297 -9.88 21.65 -16.90
C GLU A 297 -8.40 21.79 -17.31
N GLY A 298 -7.83 22.98 -17.13
CA GLY A 298 -6.41 23.24 -17.33
C GLY A 298 -5.53 22.38 -16.41
N LEU A 299 -5.85 22.31 -15.11
CA LEU A 299 -5.10 21.55 -14.13
C LEU A 299 -5.14 20.04 -14.44
N VAL A 300 -6.33 19.49 -14.73
CA VAL A 300 -6.49 18.07 -15.07
C VAL A 300 -5.77 17.72 -16.37
N SER A 301 -5.83 18.58 -17.39
CA SER A 301 -5.12 18.36 -18.65
C SER A 301 -3.60 18.43 -18.47
N GLN A 302 -3.08 19.44 -17.78
CA GLN A 302 -1.65 19.55 -17.48
C GLN A 302 -1.14 18.37 -16.66
N TYR A 303 -1.91 17.93 -15.66
CA TYR A 303 -1.58 16.75 -14.87
C TYR A 303 -1.57 15.48 -15.72
N LYS A 304 -2.55 15.30 -16.63
CA LYS A 304 -2.58 14.18 -17.58
C LYS A 304 -1.32 14.15 -18.45
N PHE A 305 -0.98 15.28 -19.09
CA PHE A 305 0.20 15.37 -19.95
C PHE A 305 1.51 15.13 -19.17
N TYR A 306 1.58 15.59 -17.93
CA TYR A 306 2.71 15.30 -17.06
C TYR A 306 2.84 13.79 -16.79
N LEU A 307 1.75 13.10 -16.46
CA LEU A 307 1.74 11.65 -16.28
C LEU A 307 2.08 10.88 -17.57
N GLU A 308 1.58 11.34 -18.73
CA GLU A 308 1.95 10.80 -20.04
C GLU A 308 3.46 10.92 -20.30
N ASN A 309 4.06 12.09 -20.01
CA ASN A 309 5.51 12.28 -20.15
C ASN A 309 6.30 11.35 -19.22
N LEU A 310 5.87 11.18 -17.97
CA LEU A 310 6.51 10.23 -17.05
C LEU A 310 6.39 8.78 -17.55
N GLU A 311 5.23 8.38 -18.05
CA GLU A 311 5.04 7.04 -18.63
C GLU A 311 5.93 6.83 -19.87
N GLN A 312 6.05 7.84 -20.73
CA GLN A 312 6.90 7.78 -21.92
C GLN A 312 8.37 7.62 -21.54
N VAL A 313 8.90 8.39 -20.59
CA VAL A 313 10.30 8.23 -20.10
C VAL A 313 10.55 6.80 -19.61
N VAL A 314 9.57 6.21 -18.92
CA VAL A 314 9.65 4.85 -18.40
C VAL A 314 9.55 3.79 -19.52
N LYS A 315 8.75 4.04 -20.56
CA LYS A 315 8.64 3.18 -21.75
C LYS A 315 9.88 3.24 -22.63
N ASP A 316 10.42 4.44 -22.85
CA ASP A 316 11.64 4.68 -23.62
C ASP A 316 12.81 3.92 -22.98
N TRP A 317 12.91 3.94 -21.64
CA TRP A 317 13.86 3.11 -20.90
C TRP A 317 13.68 1.60 -21.14
N LYS A 318 12.44 1.10 -21.11
CA LYS A 318 12.13 -0.33 -21.32
C LYS A 318 12.38 -0.82 -22.74
N GLN A 319 12.03 0.00 -23.74
CA GLN A 319 12.16 -0.37 -25.14
C GLN A 319 13.59 -0.23 -25.65
N LYS A 320 14.50 0.35 -24.84
CA LYS A 320 15.87 0.71 -25.25
C LYS A 320 15.91 1.41 -26.63
N ARG A 321 14.83 2.11 -26.97
CA ARG A 321 14.66 2.69 -28.30
C ARG A 321 15.55 3.91 -28.38
N GLN A 322 16.61 3.80 -29.17
CA GLN A 322 17.31 4.96 -29.71
C GLN A 322 16.31 5.70 -30.61
N LYS A 323 15.76 6.81 -30.14
CA LYS A 323 15.27 7.83 -31.07
C LYS A 323 16.52 8.36 -31.76
N ALA A 324 16.48 8.47 -33.09
CA ALA A 324 17.63 8.87 -33.92
C ALA A 324 18.13 10.32 -33.67
N SER A 325 17.56 11.00 -32.67
CA SER A 325 17.74 12.42 -32.37
C SER A 325 17.79 12.70 -30.86
N GLU A 326 18.48 11.89 -30.06
CA GLU A 326 18.66 12.23 -28.63
C GLU A 326 20.11 12.33 -28.18
N ALA A 327 20.36 13.51 -27.63
CA ALA A 327 21.52 14.01 -26.91
C ALA A 327 21.88 13.27 -25.61
N VAL A 328 21.27 12.12 -25.30
CA VAL A 328 21.31 11.48 -23.97
C VAL A 328 21.85 10.05 -24.07
N SER A 329 22.81 9.68 -23.21
CA SER A 329 23.37 8.31 -23.16
C SER A 329 22.43 7.30 -22.48
N LEU A 330 22.58 6.01 -22.80
CA LEU A 330 21.76 4.90 -22.27
C LEU A 330 21.72 4.83 -20.73
N GLU A 331 22.83 5.11 -20.05
CA GLU A 331 22.92 5.13 -18.58
C GLU A 331 22.11 6.28 -17.96
N CYS A 332 22.05 7.42 -18.66
CA CYS A 332 21.28 8.58 -18.23
C CYS A 332 19.76 8.32 -18.29
N TYR A 333 19.28 7.48 -19.22
CA TYR A 333 17.87 7.06 -19.26
C TYR A 333 17.46 6.23 -18.05
N ARG A 334 18.35 5.36 -17.54
CA ARG A 334 18.08 4.62 -16.30
C ARG A 334 17.89 5.59 -15.14
N GLY A 335 18.81 6.54 -14.98
CA GLY A 335 18.69 7.55 -13.93
C GLY A 335 17.48 8.47 -14.08
N LEU A 336 17.03 8.74 -15.32
CA LEU A 336 15.78 9.47 -15.59
C LEU A 336 14.54 8.65 -15.24
N ALA A 337 14.50 7.38 -15.62
CA ALA A 337 13.40 6.47 -15.30
C ALA A 337 13.28 6.23 -13.79
N GLU A 338 14.39 6.10 -13.07
CA GLU A 338 14.38 5.99 -11.60
C GLU A 338 13.75 7.23 -10.94
N VAL A 339 14.04 8.44 -11.44
CA VAL A 339 13.40 9.68 -10.97
C VAL A 339 11.93 9.74 -11.38
N ALA A 340 11.57 9.31 -12.59
CA ALA A 340 10.18 9.26 -13.04
C ALA A 340 9.33 8.36 -12.14
N ILE A 341 9.83 7.16 -11.84
CA ILE A 341 9.16 6.19 -10.99
C ILE A 341 9.08 6.71 -9.55
N ARG A 342 10.11 7.41 -9.04
CA ARG A 342 10.04 8.12 -7.76
C ARG A 342 8.87 9.08 -7.73
N CYS A 343 8.74 9.92 -8.75
CA CYS A 343 7.68 10.92 -8.84
C CYS A 343 6.29 10.26 -8.87
N LEU A 344 6.11 9.20 -9.66
CA LEU A 344 4.86 8.43 -9.71
C LEU A 344 4.53 7.78 -8.36
N CYS A 345 5.53 7.21 -7.68
CA CYS A 345 5.38 6.58 -6.37
C CYS A 345 4.96 7.59 -5.30
N GLU A 346 5.60 8.76 -5.26
CA GLU A 346 5.27 9.81 -4.30
C GLU A 346 3.89 10.44 -4.58
N LEU A 347 3.52 10.64 -5.84
CA LEU A 347 2.18 11.10 -6.21
C LEU A 347 1.10 10.10 -5.81
N LEU A 348 1.37 8.81 -5.96
CA LEU A 348 0.44 7.76 -5.54
C LEU A 348 0.20 7.79 -4.02
N VAL A 349 1.25 8.07 -3.23
CA VAL A 349 1.15 8.16 -1.76
C VAL A 349 0.49 9.47 -1.31
N ALA A 350 0.85 10.60 -1.92
CA ALA A 350 0.32 11.91 -1.54
C ALA A 350 -1.13 12.13 -2.00
N LEU A 351 -1.48 11.68 -3.21
CA LEU A 351 -2.75 11.98 -3.89
C LEU A 351 -3.52 10.71 -4.29
N PRO A 352 -3.87 9.80 -3.35
CA PRO A 352 -4.60 8.57 -3.67
C PRO A 352 -6.06 8.81 -4.10
N HIS A 353 -6.61 9.97 -3.75
CA HIS A 353 -8.00 10.33 -4.03
C HIS A 353 -8.15 11.08 -5.36
N PHE A 354 -7.10 11.71 -5.87
CA PHE A 354 -7.18 12.60 -7.03
C PHE A 354 -7.33 11.83 -8.36
N ASN A 355 -7.81 12.52 -9.39
CA ASN A 355 -8.04 11.96 -10.71
C ASN A 355 -6.81 11.19 -11.26
N PHE A 356 -7.06 10.10 -12.01
CA PHE A 356 -6.04 9.21 -12.60
C PHE A 356 -5.22 8.35 -11.61
N HIS A 357 -5.56 8.29 -10.33
CA HIS A 357 -4.90 7.38 -9.37
C HIS A 357 -4.86 5.92 -9.85
N ASN A 358 -5.94 5.41 -10.46
CA ASN A 358 -6.01 4.04 -11.00
C ASN A 358 -4.98 3.82 -12.10
N ASN A 359 -4.76 4.81 -12.98
CA ASN A 359 -3.80 4.68 -14.06
C ASN A 359 -2.37 4.68 -13.52
N ILE A 360 -2.08 5.51 -12.50
CA ILE A 360 -0.78 5.51 -11.81
C ILE A 360 -0.52 4.12 -11.20
N MET A 361 -1.53 3.52 -10.54
CA MET A 361 -1.41 2.15 -10.02
C MET A 361 -1.07 1.14 -11.12
N VAL A 362 -1.73 1.22 -12.28
CA VAL A 362 -1.46 0.30 -13.39
C VAL A 362 -0.05 0.48 -13.96
N VAL A 363 0.50 1.70 -13.96
CA VAL A 363 1.89 1.93 -14.38
C VAL A 363 2.88 1.42 -13.32
N VAL A 364 2.67 1.74 -12.03
CA VAL A 364 3.63 1.44 -10.95
C VAL A 364 3.74 -0.05 -10.63
N VAL A 365 2.62 -0.79 -10.56
CA VAL A 365 2.63 -2.19 -10.09
C VAL A 365 3.47 -3.14 -10.97
N PRO A 366 3.45 -3.07 -12.32
CA PRO A 366 4.34 -3.87 -13.17
C PRO A 366 5.83 -3.70 -12.86
N HIS A 367 6.25 -2.50 -12.40
CA HIS A 367 7.65 -2.22 -12.05
C HIS A 367 8.10 -2.84 -10.72
N MET A 368 7.17 -3.31 -9.88
CA MET A 368 7.52 -4.08 -8.68
C MET A 368 8.17 -5.44 -9.05
N ASN A 369 7.87 -5.98 -10.25
CA ASN A 369 8.45 -7.23 -10.75
C ASN A 369 9.63 -6.99 -11.71
N GLU A 370 10.21 -5.79 -11.72
CA GLU A 370 11.35 -5.43 -12.57
C GLU A 370 12.67 -5.99 -12.00
N GLN A 371 13.66 -6.28 -12.84
CA GLN A 371 14.95 -6.82 -12.39
C GLN A 371 15.76 -5.81 -11.55
N ALA A 372 15.67 -4.51 -11.88
CA ALA A 372 16.36 -3.44 -11.17
C ALA A 372 15.87 -3.30 -9.71
N ARG A 373 16.71 -3.71 -8.76
CA ARG A 373 16.37 -3.77 -7.32
C ARG A 373 15.97 -2.42 -6.73
N GLN A 374 16.61 -1.32 -7.15
CA GLN A 374 16.30 0.02 -6.67
C GLN A 374 14.87 0.45 -7.06
N VAL A 375 14.50 0.22 -8.33
CA VAL A 375 13.16 0.52 -8.86
C VAL A 375 12.10 -0.35 -8.18
N SER A 376 12.34 -1.66 -8.08
CA SER A 376 11.37 -2.56 -7.46
C SER A 376 11.16 -2.24 -5.97
N ALA A 377 12.24 -1.93 -5.24
CA ALA A 377 12.15 -1.54 -3.83
C ALA A 377 11.33 -0.25 -3.65
N MET A 378 11.59 0.79 -4.45
CA MET A 378 10.85 2.05 -4.39
C MET A 378 9.35 1.88 -4.64
N CYS A 379 8.97 1.10 -5.67
CA CYS A 379 7.56 0.80 -5.94
C CYS A 379 6.92 -0.02 -4.81
N CYS A 380 7.63 -1.03 -4.30
CA CYS A 380 7.16 -1.85 -3.19
C CYS A 380 6.95 -1.03 -1.92
N ASP A 381 7.85 -0.12 -1.59
CA ASP A 381 7.76 0.75 -0.42
C ASP A 381 6.61 1.74 -0.55
N ALA A 382 6.44 2.36 -1.72
CA ALA A 382 5.32 3.25 -2.00
C ALA A 382 3.96 2.54 -1.84
N VAL A 383 3.84 1.32 -2.38
CA VAL A 383 2.66 0.47 -2.21
C VAL A 383 2.44 0.11 -0.74
N ARG A 384 3.50 -0.26 0.00
CA ARG A 384 3.39 -0.53 1.46
C ARG A 384 2.91 0.70 2.22
N THR A 385 3.41 1.89 1.90
CA THR A 385 2.97 3.14 2.55
C THR A 385 1.53 3.49 2.21
N LEU A 386 1.10 3.30 0.96
CA LEU A 386 -0.27 3.53 0.53
C LEU A 386 -1.25 2.61 1.29
N LEU A 387 -0.97 1.31 1.34
CA LEU A 387 -1.82 0.34 2.05
C LEU A 387 -1.90 0.63 3.57
N LYS A 388 -0.82 1.19 4.14
CA LYS A 388 -0.77 1.66 5.54
C LYS A 388 -1.44 3.02 5.77
N GLN A 389 -1.70 3.82 4.75
CA GLN A 389 -2.32 5.16 4.88
C GLN A 389 -3.80 5.17 4.47
N ASP A 390 -4.22 4.27 3.60
CA ASP A 390 -5.61 4.16 3.13
C ASP A 390 -6.57 3.73 4.24
N LYS A 391 -7.47 4.65 4.64
CA LYS A 391 -8.49 4.41 5.67
C LYS A 391 -9.85 4.00 5.07
N LEU A 392 -10.09 4.35 3.80
CA LEU A 392 -11.36 4.16 3.10
C LEU A 392 -11.41 2.83 2.35
N GLY A 393 -10.26 2.35 1.85
CA GLY A 393 -10.12 1.07 1.17
C GLY A 393 -10.29 1.12 -0.35
N GLU A 394 -10.65 2.27 -0.93
CA GLU A 394 -10.80 2.41 -2.40
C GLU A 394 -9.48 2.22 -3.14
N ALA A 395 -8.41 2.85 -2.66
CA ALA A 395 -7.10 2.76 -3.28
C ALA A 395 -6.50 1.35 -3.10
N SER A 396 -6.72 0.75 -1.93
CA SER A 396 -6.33 -0.63 -1.65
C SER A 396 -7.01 -1.63 -2.59
N LEU A 397 -8.32 -1.49 -2.83
CA LEU A 397 -9.06 -2.35 -3.74
C LEU A 397 -8.53 -2.25 -5.18
N GLY A 398 -8.34 -1.03 -5.68
CA GLY A 398 -7.80 -0.79 -7.02
C GLY A 398 -6.42 -1.43 -7.20
N LEU A 399 -5.54 -1.28 -6.21
CA LEU A 399 -4.20 -1.83 -6.22
C LEU A 399 -4.19 -3.37 -6.20
N VAL A 400 -5.01 -3.99 -5.34
CA VAL A 400 -5.14 -5.44 -5.25
C VAL A 400 -5.69 -6.04 -6.55
N LYS A 401 -6.65 -5.38 -7.20
CA LYS A 401 -7.15 -5.79 -8.53
C LYS A 401 -6.04 -5.80 -9.58
N VAL A 402 -5.22 -4.75 -9.63
CA VAL A 402 -4.09 -4.66 -10.57
C VAL A 402 -3.02 -5.73 -10.28
N ILE A 403 -2.69 -5.96 -9.00
CA ILE A 403 -1.77 -7.04 -8.59
C ILE A 403 -2.32 -8.41 -9.03
N SER A 404 -3.62 -8.67 -8.82
CA SER A 404 -4.27 -9.91 -9.27
C SER A 404 -4.13 -10.11 -10.77
N GLY A 405 -4.37 -9.07 -11.57
CA GLY A 405 -4.19 -9.09 -13.03
C GLY A 405 -2.76 -9.44 -13.44
N ILE A 406 -1.76 -8.85 -12.78
CA ILE A 406 -0.35 -9.08 -13.11
C ILE A 406 0.09 -10.50 -12.74
N VAL A 407 -0.30 -10.99 -11.56
CA VAL A 407 0.01 -12.36 -11.12
C VAL A 407 -0.57 -13.39 -12.10
N LYS A 408 -1.78 -13.16 -12.61
CA LYS A 408 -2.41 -13.99 -13.66
C LYS A 408 -1.66 -13.88 -14.98
N SER A 409 -1.34 -12.66 -15.43
CA SER A 409 -0.69 -12.42 -16.74
C SER A 409 0.71 -13.02 -16.86
N ARG A 410 1.44 -13.14 -15.74
CA ARG A 410 2.81 -13.65 -15.69
C ARG A 410 2.91 -15.11 -15.22
N ASN A 411 1.80 -15.86 -15.24
CA ASN A 411 1.76 -17.27 -14.81
C ASN A 411 2.48 -17.53 -13.47
N TYR A 412 2.26 -16.65 -12.47
CA TYR A 412 2.85 -16.76 -11.12
C TYR A 412 4.38 -16.64 -11.04
N HIS A 413 5.07 -16.23 -12.11
CA HIS A 413 6.50 -15.89 -12.05
C HIS A 413 6.70 -14.44 -11.56
N VAL A 414 6.53 -14.24 -10.26
CA VAL A 414 6.58 -12.93 -9.61
C VAL A 414 7.57 -12.96 -8.44
N LYS A 415 8.21 -11.83 -8.17
CA LYS A 415 9.07 -11.67 -6.98
C LYS A 415 8.24 -11.78 -5.67
N PRO A 416 8.73 -12.50 -4.64
CA PRO A 416 8.05 -12.60 -3.34
C PRO A 416 7.78 -11.25 -2.66
N GLU A 417 8.63 -10.25 -2.91
CA GLU A 417 8.49 -8.90 -2.36
C GLU A 417 7.14 -8.25 -2.72
N MET A 418 6.59 -8.54 -3.90
CA MET A 418 5.29 -8.01 -4.33
C MET A 418 4.14 -8.58 -3.48
N LEU A 419 4.14 -9.88 -3.16
CA LEU A 419 3.10 -10.46 -2.32
C LEU A 419 3.24 -10.03 -0.86
N LYS A 420 4.49 -9.84 -0.39
CA LYS A 420 4.75 -9.30 0.95
C LYS A 420 4.16 -7.90 1.17
N THR A 421 3.88 -7.12 0.10
CA THR A 421 3.20 -5.83 0.28
C THR A 421 1.73 -6.00 0.68
N LEU A 422 1.05 -7.05 0.21
CA LEU A 422 -0.35 -7.35 0.55
C LEU A 422 -0.52 -7.61 2.06
N MET A 423 0.52 -8.08 2.73
CA MET A 423 0.50 -8.25 4.19
C MET A 423 0.33 -6.92 4.93
N CYS A 424 0.64 -5.77 4.33
CA CYS A 424 0.51 -4.45 4.97
C CYS A 424 -0.93 -3.92 4.98
N LEU A 425 -1.90 -4.67 4.43
CA LEU A 425 -3.31 -4.31 4.43
C LEU A 425 -3.87 -4.16 5.86
N ARG A 426 -4.44 -2.98 6.16
CA ARG A 426 -5.12 -2.68 7.42
C ARG A 426 -6.57 -3.15 7.40
N ILE A 427 -6.78 -4.47 7.37
CA ILE A 427 -8.13 -5.06 7.37
C ILE A 427 -8.53 -5.54 8.77
N LYS A 428 -7.71 -5.28 9.80
CA LYS A 428 -8.07 -5.60 11.18
C LYS A 428 -9.05 -4.56 11.74
N GLU A 429 -10.31 -4.95 11.91
CA GLU A 429 -11.40 -4.18 12.54
C GLU A 429 -11.03 -3.57 13.91
N VAL A 430 -10.01 -4.12 14.58
CA VAL A 430 -9.53 -3.71 15.91
C VAL A 430 -8.89 -2.31 15.92
N GLU A 431 -8.43 -1.79 14.78
CA GLU A 431 -7.84 -0.43 14.71
C GLU A 431 -8.87 0.70 14.65
N VAL A 432 -10.16 0.40 14.43
CA VAL A 432 -11.24 1.39 14.31
C VAL A 432 -11.37 2.27 15.57
N ARG A 433 -11.03 1.73 16.75
CA ARG A 433 -11.05 2.48 18.02
C ARG A 433 -9.92 3.53 18.12
N LYS A 434 -8.76 3.28 17.52
CA LYS A 434 -7.66 4.25 17.48
C LYS A 434 -7.88 5.31 16.39
N ASP A 435 -8.39 4.89 15.24
CA ASP A 435 -8.71 5.81 14.13
C ASP A 435 -9.78 6.84 14.50
N SER A 436 -10.76 6.49 15.36
CA SER A 436 -11.77 7.44 15.84
C SER A 436 -11.22 8.56 16.73
N ASP A 437 -10.06 8.35 17.35
CA ASP A 437 -9.40 9.36 18.17
C ASP A 437 -8.42 10.23 17.37
N ASP A 438 -7.79 9.67 16.33
CA ASP A 438 -6.93 10.43 15.40
C ASP A 438 -7.71 11.29 14.40
N LEU A 439 -8.98 10.93 14.10
CA LEU A 439 -9.86 11.70 13.21
C LEU A 439 -10.49 12.93 13.88
N LYS A 440 -10.39 13.07 15.20
CA LYS A 440 -10.85 14.28 15.88
C LYS A 440 -9.81 15.37 15.67
N PRO A 441 -10.12 16.47 14.96
CA PRO A 441 -9.19 17.59 14.90
C PRO A 441 -8.91 18.05 16.34
N LYS A 442 -7.62 18.19 16.69
CA LYS A 442 -7.17 18.85 17.93
C LYS A 442 -7.58 20.31 17.86
N GLN A 443 -8.87 20.59 18.04
CA GLN A 443 -9.38 21.94 18.15
C GLN A 443 -8.77 22.50 19.43
N LYS A 444 -7.78 23.39 19.26
CA LYS A 444 -7.43 24.35 20.30
C LYS A 444 -8.74 25.01 20.70
N PHE A 445 -9.19 24.79 21.94
CA PHE A 445 -10.36 25.45 22.51
C PHE A 445 -10.07 26.95 22.57
N MET A 446 -10.25 27.65 21.45
CA MET A 446 -10.39 29.10 21.46
C MET A 446 -11.73 29.39 22.13
N THR A 447 -11.69 30.19 23.19
CA THR A 447 -12.83 30.54 24.03
C THR A 447 -14.02 30.96 23.17
N TYR A 448 -15.11 30.20 23.25
CA TYR A 448 -16.36 30.37 22.49
C TYR A 448 -16.97 31.79 22.56
N GLN A 449 -16.51 32.61 23.52
CA GLN A 449 -16.93 33.99 23.72
C GLN A 449 -16.31 34.98 22.71
N ASP A 450 -15.10 34.74 22.19
CA ASP A 450 -14.44 35.72 21.31
C ASP A 450 -14.92 35.62 19.86
N LYS A 451 -15.28 34.42 19.38
CA LYS A 451 -15.95 34.23 18.07
C LYS A 451 -17.35 34.88 18.00
N LYS A 452 -17.97 35.18 19.14
CA LYS A 452 -19.33 35.77 19.21
C LYS A 452 -19.36 37.29 19.15
N LYS A 453 -18.26 37.98 19.50
CA LYS A 453 -18.27 39.45 19.68
C LYS A 453 -18.40 40.23 18.37
N ASN A 454 -17.97 39.68 17.22
CA ASN A 454 -17.87 40.44 15.97
C ASN A 454 -18.88 40.06 14.85
N LEU A 455 -19.85 39.18 15.09
CA LEU A 455 -20.79 38.72 14.05
C LEU A 455 -22.17 39.35 14.17
N SER A 456 -22.69 39.87 13.06
CA SER A 456 -24.07 40.37 12.93
C SER A 456 -25.11 39.27 13.24
N ARG A 457 -26.32 39.64 13.67
CA ARG A 457 -27.42 38.70 13.99
C ARG A 457 -27.73 37.75 12.83
N MET A 458 -27.61 38.21 11.58
CA MET A 458 -27.84 37.39 10.38
C MET A 458 -26.70 36.39 10.14
N GLN A 459 -25.44 36.84 10.21
CA GLN A 459 -24.26 35.99 10.10
C GLN A 459 -24.23 34.90 11.18
N ARG A 460 -24.70 35.19 12.41
CA ARG A 460 -24.84 34.18 13.47
C ARG A 460 -25.87 33.10 13.13
N LYS A 461 -26.98 33.45 12.49
CA LYS A 461 -27.99 32.48 12.05
C LYS A 461 -27.45 31.61 10.92
N TRP A 462 -26.75 32.21 9.97
CA TRP A 462 -26.11 31.51 8.85
C TRP A 462 -25.02 30.56 9.33
N LYS A 463 -24.11 31.02 10.19
CA LYS A 463 -23.05 30.17 10.77
C LYS A 463 -23.61 29.03 11.60
N LYS A 464 -24.69 29.23 12.36
CA LYS A 464 -25.37 28.13 13.07
C LYS A 464 -26.01 27.13 12.12
N ALA A 465 -26.58 27.60 11.00
CA ALA A 465 -27.14 26.73 9.97
C ALA A 465 -26.03 25.96 9.25
N GLU A 466 -24.89 26.59 8.99
CA GLU A 466 -23.69 25.99 8.41
C GLU A 466 -23.06 24.96 9.35
N GLU A 467 -22.90 25.27 10.64
CA GLU A 467 -22.42 24.32 11.65
C GLU A 467 -23.38 23.13 11.80
N LYS A 468 -24.68 23.38 11.77
CA LYS A 468 -25.69 22.30 11.81
C LYS A 468 -25.62 21.43 10.55
N LEU A 469 -25.50 22.05 9.38
CA LEU A 469 -25.35 21.34 8.10
C LEU A 469 -24.06 20.54 8.06
N GLN A 470 -22.92 21.11 8.50
CA GLN A 470 -21.64 20.41 8.61
C GLN A 470 -21.74 19.21 9.56
N LYS A 471 -22.47 19.35 10.67
CA LYS A 471 -22.69 18.24 11.60
C LYS A 471 -23.55 17.13 10.99
N GLU A 472 -24.65 17.49 10.32
CA GLU A 472 -25.51 16.54 9.61
C GLU A 472 -24.74 15.84 8.49
N LEU A 473 -23.93 16.57 7.70
CA LEU A 473 -23.04 16.00 6.68
C LEU A 473 -22.04 15.03 7.31
N MET A 474 -21.33 15.41 8.36
CA MET A 474 -20.39 14.52 9.06
C MET A 474 -21.07 13.26 9.63
N GLU A 475 -22.27 13.38 10.21
CA GLU A 475 -23.04 12.23 10.72
C GLU A 475 -23.43 11.28 9.57
N THR A 476 -23.90 11.82 8.44
CA THR A 476 -24.24 11.02 7.25
C THR A 476 -23.01 10.36 6.62
N GLU A 477 -21.93 11.10 6.40
CA GLU A 477 -20.66 10.60 5.83
C GLU A 477 -20.04 9.52 6.72
N ALA A 478 -20.10 9.65 8.05
CA ALA A 478 -19.59 8.65 8.97
C ALA A 478 -20.38 7.33 8.95
N THR A 479 -21.69 7.38 8.69
CA THR A 479 -22.51 6.17 8.58
C THR A 479 -22.34 5.48 7.23
N GLU A 480 -22.36 6.24 6.14
CA GLU A 480 -22.14 5.70 4.81
C GLU A 480 -20.73 5.13 4.63
N SER A 481 -19.72 5.80 5.18
CA SER A 481 -18.33 5.36 5.04
C SER A 481 -18.08 4.00 5.71
N LYS A 482 -18.75 3.67 6.83
CA LYS A 482 -18.63 2.34 7.47
C LYS A 482 -19.17 1.23 6.59
N VAL A 483 -20.37 1.41 6.02
CA VAL A 483 -21.00 0.40 5.16
C VAL A 483 -20.20 0.22 3.87
N LYS A 484 -19.79 1.32 3.23
CA LYS A 484 -18.94 1.26 2.02
C LYS A 484 -17.59 0.60 2.34
N LYS A 485 -16.96 0.94 3.46
CA LYS A 485 -15.68 0.36 3.91
C LYS A 485 -15.78 -1.15 4.11
N LEU A 486 -16.83 -1.65 4.76
CA LEU A 486 -17.04 -3.09 4.92
C LEU A 486 -17.15 -3.79 3.57
N LYS A 487 -17.97 -3.27 2.65
CA LYS A 487 -18.11 -3.83 1.29
C LYS A 487 -16.78 -3.85 0.53
N LEU A 488 -16.04 -2.74 0.55
CA LEU A 488 -14.74 -2.63 -0.12
C LEU A 488 -13.71 -3.60 0.50
N HIS A 489 -13.71 -3.75 1.82
CA HIS A 489 -12.81 -4.69 2.50
C HIS A 489 -13.16 -6.15 2.21
N THR A 490 -14.44 -6.53 2.17
CA THR A 490 -14.85 -7.88 1.79
C THR A 490 -14.46 -8.19 0.35
N GLU A 491 -14.66 -7.27 -0.60
CA GLU A 491 -14.20 -7.43 -1.99
C GLU A 491 -12.68 -7.54 -2.08
N THR A 492 -11.96 -6.72 -1.32
CA THR A 492 -10.49 -6.75 -1.27
C THR A 492 -10.00 -8.10 -0.75
N LEU A 493 -10.58 -8.61 0.35
CA LEU A 493 -10.24 -9.92 0.92
C LEU A 493 -10.54 -11.05 -0.05
N ASN A 494 -11.69 -11.03 -0.72
CA ASN A 494 -12.05 -12.04 -1.71
C ASN A 494 -10.99 -12.12 -2.82
N ILE A 495 -10.51 -10.98 -3.32
CA ILE A 495 -9.47 -10.95 -4.35
C ILE A 495 -8.11 -11.43 -3.79
N VAL A 496 -7.75 -11.03 -2.57
CA VAL A 496 -6.51 -11.49 -1.91
C VAL A 496 -6.53 -13.01 -1.72
N PHE A 497 -7.61 -13.58 -1.19
CA PHE A 497 -7.75 -15.01 -1.02
C PHE A 497 -7.80 -15.75 -2.35
N LEU A 498 -8.44 -15.19 -3.37
CA LEU A 498 -8.40 -15.74 -4.72
C LEU A 498 -6.96 -15.81 -5.25
N ILE A 499 -6.14 -14.78 -5.05
CA ILE A 499 -4.70 -14.81 -5.41
C ILE A 499 -4.00 -15.94 -4.67
N TYR A 500 -4.18 -16.03 -3.34
CA TYR A 500 -3.53 -17.03 -2.50
C TYR A 500 -3.95 -18.47 -2.83
N PHE A 501 -5.24 -18.76 -2.93
CA PHE A 501 -5.76 -20.08 -3.27
C PHE A 501 -5.37 -20.50 -4.69
N ARG A 502 -5.32 -19.56 -5.63
CA ARG A 502 -4.87 -19.85 -6.99
C ARG A 502 -3.39 -20.19 -7.04
N ILE A 503 -2.55 -19.53 -6.25
CA ILE A 503 -1.13 -19.88 -6.10
C ILE A 503 -1.00 -21.26 -5.44
N LEU A 504 -1.77 -21.55 -4.39
CA LEU A 504 -1.77 -22.86 -3.72
C LEU A 504 -2.20 -24.01 -4.65
N LYS A 505 -3.14 -23.77 -5.58
CA LYS A 505 -3.56 -24.79 -6.56
C LYS A 505 -2.60 -24.93 -7.74
N LYS A 506 -2.14 -23.82 -8.34
CA LYS A 506 -1.40 -23.85 -9.61
C LYS A 506 0.13 -23.82 -9.48
N ALA A 507 0.65 -23.35 -8.36
CA ALA A 507 2.06 -23.01 -8.22
C ALA A 507 2.64 -23.51 -6.87
N GLN A 508 2.39 -24.78 -6.56
CA GLN A 508 2.80 -25.45 -5.32
C GLN A 508 4.32 -25.47 -5.10
N LYS A 509 5.13 -25.37 -6.16
CA LYS A 509 6.61 -25.37 -6.10
C LYS A 509 7.24 -23.98 -6.31
N SER A 510 6.45 -22.92 -6.24
CA SER A 510 6.93 -21.56 -6.53
C SER A 510 7.55 -20.90 -5.30
N VAL A 511 8.55 -20.05 -5.52
CA VAL A 511 9.20 -19.18 -4.51
C VAL A 511 8.20 -18.25 -3.78
N LEU A 512 6.97 -18.17 -4.28
CA LEU A 512 5.88 -17.38 -3.70
C LEU A 512 5.19 -18.07 -2.52
N LEU A 513 5.30 -19.40 -2.41
CA LEU A 513 4.58 -20.19 -1.41
C LEU A 513 4.81 -19.70 0.04
N PRO A 514 6.04 -19.43 0.52
CA PRO A 514 6.24 -18.91 1.87
C PRO A 514 5.49 -17.60 2.12
N SER A 515 5.49 -16.70 1.12
CA SER A 515 4.85 -15.39 1.25
C SER A 515 3.32 -15.50 1.24
N VAL A 516 2.76 -16.48 0.53
CA VAL A 516 1.32 -16.76 0.55
C VAL A 516 0.90 -17.34 1.89
N LEU A 517 1.64 -18.32 2.41
CA LEU A 517 1.34 -18.96 3.69
C LEU A 517 1.44 -17.96 4.84
N GLU A 518 2.49 -17.12 4.88
CA GLU A 518 2.60 -16.03 5.85
C GLU A 518 1.41 -15.05 5.75
N GLY A 519 0.96 -14.73 4.54
CA GLY A 519 -0.21 -13.89 4.29
C GLY A 519 -1.50 -14.54 4.81
N LEU A 520 -1.70 -15.83 4.54
CA LEU A 520 -2.85 -16.60 5.01
C LEU A 520 -2.86 -16.69 6.54
N ALA A 521 -1.72 -16.95 7.19
CA ALA A 521 -1.62 -16.96 8.64
C ALA A 521 -2.05 -15.61 9.26
N LYS A 522 -1.67 -14.49 8.64
CA LYS A 522 -2.04 -13.15 9.11
C LYS A 522 -3.54 -12.85 8.96
N PHE A 523 -4.15 -13.29 7.86
CA PHE A 523 -5.56 -13.04 7.54
C PHE A 523 -6.50 -14.19 7.92
N ALA A 524 -6.00 -15.26 8.56
CA ALA A 524 -6.76 -16.47 8.88
C ALA A 524 -8.08 -16.22 9.63
N HIS A 525 -8.06 -15.25 10.56
CA HIS A 525 -9.24 -14.85 11.34
C HIS A 525 -10.38 -14.19 10.54
N LEU A 526 -10.15 -13.85 9.26
CA LEU A 526 -11.10 -13.19 8.37
C LEU A 526 -11.63 -14.11 7.27
N ILE A 527 -11.20 -15.37 7.25
CA ILE A 527 -11.64 -16.38 6.29
C ILE A 527 -12.96 -16.97 6.77
N ASN A 528 -13.90 -17.22 5.85
CA ASN A 528 -15.14 -17.91 6.17
C ASN A 528 -14.88 -19.37 6.58
N LEU A 529 -15.60 -19.85 7.59
CA LEU A 529 -15.42 -21.21 8.16
C LEU A 529 -15.54 -22.34 7.13
N GLU A 530 -16.35 -22.16 6.09
CA GLU A 530 -16.61 -23.17 5.05
C GLU A 530 -15.35 -23.56 4.27
N PHE A 531 -14.35 -22.68 4.17
CA PHE A 531 -13.12 -22.96 3.43
C PHE A 531 -12.05 -23.68 4.26
N PHE A 532 -12.26 -23.89 5.56
CA PHE A 532 -11.21 -24.39 6.46
C PHE A 532 -10.86 -25.85 6.21
N ASP A 533 -11.84 -26.72 5.96
CA ASP A 533 -11.59 -28.15 5.75
C ASP A 533 -10.78 -28.39 4.47
N ASP A 534 -11.17 -27.73 3.37
CA ASP A 534 -10.45 -27.77 2.10
C ASP A 534 -9.02 -27.23 2.25
N LEU A 535 -8.87 -26.10 2.95
CA LEU A 535 -7.58 -25.47 3.14
C LEU A 535 -6.66 -26.35 3.99
N LEU A 536 -7.15 -26.93 5.09
CA LEU A 536 -6.37 -27.83 5.93
C LEU A 536 -5.98 -29.11 5.18
N THR A 537 -6.84 -29.62 4.31
CA THR A 537 -6.53 -30.78 3.45
C THR A 537 -5.42 -30.44 2.47
N VAL A 538 -5.47 -29.28 1.81
CA VAL A 538 -4.40 -28.82 0.91
C VAL A 538 -3.09 -28.63 1.68
N LEU A 539 -3.12 -27.97 2.85
CA LEU A 539 -1.94 -27.77 3.70
C LEU A 539 -1.34 -29.10 4.16
N HIS A 540 -2.18 -30.08 4.51
CA HIS A 540 -1.71 -31.40 4.88
C HIS A 540 -1.06 -32.13 3.70
N ASN A 541 -1.67 -32.11 2.52
CA ASN A 541 -1.10 -32.71 1.31
C ASN A 541 0.25 -32.09 0.94
N LEU A 542 0.40 -30.77 1.13
CA LEU A 542 1.66 -30.06 0.92
C LEU A 542 2.75 -30.49 1.92
N ILE A 543 2.39 -30.80 3.17
CA ILE A 543 3.36 -31.30 4.16
C ILE A 543 3.76 -32.75 3.84
N VAL A 544 2.79 -33.59 3.45
CA VAL A 544 3.02 -35.01 3.15
C VAL A 544 3.86 -35.20 1.88
N SER A 545 3.75 -34.30 0.91
CA SER A 545 4.53 -34.40 -0.34
C SER A 545 6.04 -34.34 -0.11
N GLY A 546 6.52 -33.80 1.03
CA GLY A 546 7.95 -33.82 1.40
C GLY A 546 8.86 -32.93 0.54
N ASP A 547 8.34 -32.33 -0.53
CA ASP A 547 9.06 -31.46 -1.47
C ASP A 547 9.32 -30.03 -0.93
N LEU A 548 8.81 -29.70 0.27
CA LEU A 548 8.87 -28.36 0.84
C LEU A 548 10.20 -28.09 1.57
N SER A 549 10.67 -26.85 1.47
CA SER A 549 11.73 -26.35 2.35
C SER A 549 11.24 -26.25 3.81
N ASN A 550 12.15 -26.33 4.78
CA ASN A 550 11.84 -26.17 6.21
C ASN A 550 11.08 -24.85 6.48
N ARG A 551 11.40 -23.78 5.77
CA ARG A 551 10.69 -22.50 5.89
C ARG A 551 9.24 -22.58 5.42
N GLU A 552 8.99 -23.26 4.29
CA GLU A 552 7.64 -23.43 3.75
C GLU A 552 6.80 -24.34 4.64
N SER A 553 7.37 -25.44 5.13
CA SER A 553 6.68 -26.35 6.04
C SER A 553 6.33 -25.67 7.37
N LEU A 554 7.23 -24.85 7.92
CA LEU A 554 6.96 -24.07 9.13
C LEU A 554 5.86 -23.02 8.93
N HIS A 555 5.86 -22.28 7.83
CA HIS A 555 4.76 -21.35 7.52
C HIS A 555 3.44 -22.09 7.25
N CYS A 556 3.49 -23.30 6.69
CA CYS A 556 2.31 -24.15 6.50
C CYS A 556 1.70 -24.54 7.86
N ILE A 557 2.53 -25.03 8.78
CA ILE A 557 2.12 -25.35 10.16
C ILE A 557 1.59 -24.11 10.87
N GLN A 558 2.30 -22.98 10.76
CA GLN A 558 1.89 -21.71 11.32
C GLN A 558 0.48 -21.32 10.86
N THR A 559 0.23 -21.43 9.55
CA THR A 559 -1.05 -21.12 8.94
C THR A 559 -2.15 -22.05 9.47
N ALA A 560 -1.90 -23.36 9.49
CA ALA A 560 -2.85 -24.33 10.03
C ALA A 560 -3.19 -24.05 11.50
N PHE A 561 -2.19 -23.73 12.34
CA PHE A 561 -2.41 -23.37 13.73
C PHE A 561 -3.20 -22.07 13.89
N HIS A 562 -2.99 -21.06 13.05
CA HIS A 562 -3.75 -19.82 13.10
C HIS A 562 -5.20 -20.00 12.62
N ILE A 563 -5.45 -20.85 11.61
CA ILE A 563 -6.80 -21.19 11.14
C ILE A 563 -7.58 -21.91 12.25
N LEU A 564 -6.96 -22.92 12.85
CA LEU A 564 -7.56 -23.69 13.95
C LEU A 564 -7.63 -22.90 15.27
N SER A 565 -6.95 -21.76 15.37
CA SER A 565 -7.00 -20.89 16.55
C SER A 565 -7.92 -19.70 16.31
N GLY A 566 -9.06 -19.66 17.00
CA GLY A 566 -10.02 -18.57 16.89
C GLY A 566 -11.39 -19.08 16.47
N GLN A 567 -11.91 -18.62 15.33
CA GLN A 567 -13.22 -19.07 14.83
C GLN A 567 -13.21 -20.57 14.48
N GLY A 568 -12.05 -21.12 14.05
CA GLY A 568 -11.87 -22.55 13.77
C GLY A 568 -11.75 -23.44 15.02
N ASP A 569 -11.67 -22.89 16.24
CA ASP A 569 -11.61 -23.69 17.47
C ASP A 569 -12.95 -24.42 17.72
N VAL A 570 -14.05 -23.85 17.22
CA VAL A 570 -15.39 -24.47 17.25
C VAL A 570 -15.42 -25.79 16.47
N LEU A 571 -14.59 -25.91 15.42
CA LEU A 571 -14.53 -27.10 14.59
C LEU A 571 -13.88 -28.29 15.31
N ASN A 572 -13.18 -28.07 16.43
CA ASN A 572 -12.51 -29.11 17.23
C ASN A 572 -11.67 -30.12 16.40
N ILE A 573 -11.10 -29.68 15.27
CA ILE A 573 -10.25 -30.52 14.42
C ILE A 573 -8.90 -30.71 15.11
N ASP A 574 -8.51 -31.97 15.32
CA ASP A 574 -7.23 -32.31 15.93
C ASP A 574 -6.07 -32.21 14.92
N PRO A 575 -5.09 -31.31 15.12
CA PRO A 575 -3.96 -31.11 14.22
C PRO A 575 -2.80 -32.08 14.51
N LEU A 576 -3.06 -33.32 14.93
CA LEU A 576 -2.03 -34.28 15.34
C LEU A 576 -0.85 -34.33 14.35
N LYS A 577 -1.17 -34.43 13.06
CA LYS A 577 -0.22 -34.46 11.94
C LYS A 577 0.69 -33.23 11.89
N PHE A 578 0.16 -32.04 12.19
CA PHE A 578 0.94 -30.80 12.23
C PHE A 578 1.85 -30.74 13.47
N TYR A 579 1.41 -31.26 14.62
CA TYR A 579 2.30 -31.39 15.80
C TYR A 579 3.44 -32.35 15.55
N THR A 580 3.17 -33.51 14.94
CA THR A 580 4.20 -34.48 14.55
C THR A 580 5.19 -33.82 13.61
N HIS A 581 4.73 -33.17 12.53
CA HIS A 581 5.65 -32.53 11.57
C HIS A 581 6.45 -31.36 12.19
N LEU A 582 5.85 -30.55 13.05
CA LEU A 582 6.57 -29.52 13.81
C LEU A 582 7.67 -30.14 14.66
N TYR A 583 7.35 -31.22 15.38
CA TYR A 583 8.30 -31.94 16.22
C TYR A 583 9.47 -32.50 15.40
N LYS A 584 9.22 -33.09 14.22
CA LYS A 584 10.29 -33.53 13.29
C LYS A 584 11.17 -32.37 12.84
N THR A 585 10.56 -31.26 12.43
CA THR A 585 11.26 -30.08 11.90
C THR A 585 12.20 -29.45 12.94
N LEU A 586 11.91 -29.61 14.24
CA LEU A 586 12.81 -29.10 15.29
C LEU A 586 14.22 -29.71 15.23
N LEU A 587 14.38 -30.94 14.73
CA LEU A 587 15.69 -31.58 14.59
C LEU A 587 16.45 -31.14 13.33
N THR A 588 15.73 -30.66 12.31
CA THR A 588 16.32 -30.22 11.02
C THR A 588 16.67 -28.74 10.99
N LEU A 589 16.30 -27.98 12.03
CA LEU A 589 16.70 -26.58 12.18
C LEU A 589 18.23 -26.46 12.21
N SER A 590 18.77 -25.62 11.34
CA SER A 590 20.22 -25.48 11.15
C SER A 590 20.94 -25.08 12.44
N ALA A 591 21.85 -25.94 12.90
CA ALA A 591 22.78 -25.61 13.97
C ALA A 591 23.82 -24.58 13.46
N GLY A 592 24.04 -23.50 14.21
CA GLY A 592 25.14 -22.56 13.95
C GLY A 592 24.99 -21.55 12.80
N ARG A 593 23.82 -21.38 12.19
CA ARG A 593 23.54 -20.27 11.24
C ARG A 593 22.40 -19.39 11.75
N PHE A 594 22.40 -18.11 11.38
CA PHE A 594 21.28 -17.20 11.64
C PHE A 594 20.00 -17.77 11.02
N SER A 595 19.10 -18.25 11.86
CA SER A 595 17.85 -18.86 11.40
C SER A 595 16.67 -17.91 11.63
N GLU A 596 16.16 -17.31 10.55
CA GLU A 596 14.84 -16.66 10.58
C GLU A 596 13.72 -17.67 10.88
N GLU A 597 13.99 -18.97 10.66
CA GLU A 597 13.04 -20.06 10.87
C GLU A 597 12.73 -20.27 12.36
N THR A 598 13.71 -20.00 13.25
CA THR A 598 13.47 -20.05 14.70
C THR A 598 12.39 -19.04 15.12
N GLY A 599 12.34 -17.86 14.52
CA GLY A 599 11.28 -16.88 14.78
C GLY A 599 9.89 -17.44 14.44
N ILE A 600 9.77 -18.17 13.33
CA ILE A 600 8.52 -18.82 12.90
C ILE A 600 8.14 -19.94 13.88
N VAL A 601 9.11 -20.76 14.29
CA VAL A 601 8.90 -21.83 15.28
C VAL A 601 8.38 -21.25 16.60
N LEU A 602 8.98 -20.16 17.09
CA LEU A 602 8.53 -19.50 18.32
C LEU A 602 7.09 -18.97 18.20
N GLN A 603 6.70 -18.45 17.03
CA GLN A 603 5.32 -18.03 16.75
C GLN A 603 4.36 -19.24 16.72
N CYS A 604 4.75 -20.37 16.13
CA CYS A 604 3.97 -21.61 16.16
C CYS A 604 3.78 -22.13 17.60
N LEU A 605 4.85 -22.13 18.40
CA LEU A 605 4.82 -22.54 19.81
C LEU A 605 3.94 -21.63 20.64
N ASP A 606 3.98 -20.31 20.43
CA ASP A 606 3.10 -19.38 21.14
C ASP A 606 1.62 -19.67 20.84
N VAL A 607 1.26 -19.93 19.58
CA VAL A 607 -0.12 -20.30 19.23
C VAL A 607 -0.52 -21.63 19.88
N MET A 608 0.36 -22.63 19.84
CA MET A 608 0.15 -23.94 20.48
C MET A 608 -0.08 -23.80 22.00
N LEU A 609 0.73 -22.99 22.68
CA LEU A 609 0.77 -22.91 24.15
C LEU A 609 -0.21 -21.88 24.72
N SER A 610 -0.43 -20.77 24.04
CA SER A 610 -1.28 -19.68 24.51
C SER A 610 -2.74 -19.90 24.11
N LYS A 611 -3.01 -20.25 22.84
CA LYS A 611 -4.38 -20.36 22.30
C LYS A 611 -4.95 -21.78 22.39
N ARG A 612 -4.13 -22.80 22.12
CA ARG A 612 -4.58 -24.22 22.05
C ARG A 612 -4.19 -25.09 23.25
N ARG A 613 -3.83 -24.48 24.39
CA ARG A 613 -3.38 -25.17 25.62
C ARG A 613 -4.23 -26.39 26.00
N LYS A 614 -5.56 -26.29 25.90
CA LYS A 614 -6.51 -27.34 26.34
C LYS A 614 -6.44 -28.62 25.50
N GLN A 615 -6.00 -28.52 24.24
CA GLN A 615 -5.96 -29.63 23.29
C GLN A 615 -4.56 -30.27 23.21
N VAL A 616 -3.58 -29.75 23.96
CA VAL A 616 -2.21 -30.28 24.04
C VAL A 616 -2.10 -31.22 25.24
N THR A 617 -1.72 -32.46 24.98
CA THR A 617 -1.50 -33.48 26.02
C THR A 617 -0.23 -33.19 26.82
N LEU A 618 -0.18 -33.64 28.08
CA LEU A 618 1.00 -33.44 28.95
C LEU A 618 2.26 -34.09 28.36
N LEU A 619 2.12 -35.31 27.81
CA LEU A 619 3.22 -36.02 27.14
C LEU A 619 3.80 -35.22 25.97
N ARG A 620 2.94 -34.62 25.15
CA ARG A 620 3.37 -33.78 24.04
C ARG A 620 4.12 -32.54 24.54
N ALA A 621 3.62 -31.88 25.58
CA ALA A 621 4.31 -30.75 26.19
C ALA A 621 5.70 -31.12 26.73
N GLN A 622 5.83 -32.27 27.40
CA GLN A 622 7.11 -32.80 27.89
C GLN A 622 8.08 -33.14 26.75
N ALA A 623 7.59 -33.75 25.67
CA ALA A 623 8.38 -34.06 24.48
C ALA A 623 8.93 -32.79 23.81
N PHE A 624 8.08 -31.78 23.60
CA PHE A 624 8.50 -30.49 23.07
C PHE A 624 9.49 -29.80 24.01
N LEU A 625 9.26 -29.81 25.32
CA LEU A 625 10.18 -29.22 26.31
C LEU A 625 11.58 -29.86 26.21
N LYS A 626 11.65 -31.20 26.17
CA LYS A 626 12.92 -31.91 26.03
C LYS A 626 13.61 -31.59 24.71
N ARG A 627 12.93 -31.74 23.58
CA ARG A 627 13.55 -31.48 22.26
C ARG A 627 13.97 -30.03 22.08
N LEU A 628 13.20 -29.06 22.60
CA LEU A 628 13.55 -27.64 22.56
C LEU A 628 14.76 -27.32 23.45
N THR A 629 14.88 -27.92 24.64
CA THR A 629 16.08 -27.76 25.47
C THR A 629 17.32 -28.36 24.81
N THR A 630 17.19 -29.52 24.14
CA THR A 630 18.27 -30.08 23.32
C THR A 630 18.63 -29.17 22.14
N LEU A 631 17.65 -28.64 21.40
CA LEU A 631 17.88 -27.68 20.31
C LEU A 631 18.60 -26.41 20.80
N GLY A 632 18.28 -25.96 22.02
CA GLY A 632 18.92 -24.80 22.67
C GLY A 632 20.45 -24.90 22.76
N LEU A 633 21.02 -26.11 22.72
CA LEU A 633 22.48 -26.33 22.72
C LEU A 633 23.14 -26.09 21.37
N HIS A 634 22.39 -26.20 20.27
CA HIS A 634 22.91 -26.22 18.91
C HIS A 634 22.67 -24.91 18.15
N VAL A 635 21.91 -23.98 18.74
CA VAL A 635 21.53 -22.70 18.11
C VAL A 635 22.35 -21.52 18.63
N LEU A 636 22.27 -20.40 17.91
CA LEU A 636 22.87 -19.13 18.31
C LEU A 636 22.17 -18.51 19.53
N THR A 637 22.77 -17.47 20.12
CA THR A 637 22.31 -16.87 21.38
C THR A 637 20.89 -16.33 21.33
N ASP A 638 20.51 -15.70 20.23
CA ASP A 638 19.19 -15.13 19.99
C ASP A 638 18.11 -16.22 20.03
N ALA A 639 18.33 -17.28 19.24
CA ALA A 639 17.50 -18.47 19.19
C ALA A 639 17.44 -19.19 20.54
N ALA A 640 18.57 -19.37 21.23
CA ALA A 640 18.62 -20.02 22.53
C ALA A 640 17.79 -19.29 23.58
N ILE A 641 17.87 -17.95 23.63
CA ILE A 641 17.06 -17.14 24.56
C ILE A 641 15.57 -17.26 24.23
N GLY A 642 15.21 -17.15 22.96
CA GLY A 642 13.83 -17.34 22.49
C GLY A 642 13.28 -18.71 22.90
N ILE A 643 14.03 -19.78 22.66
CA ILE A 643 13.64 -21.15 23.00
C ILE A 643 13.52 -21.35 24.52
N LEU A 644 14.47 -20.86 25.32
CA LEU A 644 14.41 -20.96 26.78
C LEU A 644 13.23 -20.19 27.37
N SER A 645 12.89 -19.03 26.78
CA SER A 645 11.69 -18.29 27.18
C SER A 645 10.40 -19.02 26.79
N ALA A 646 10.37 -19.72 25.64
CA ALA A 646 9.25 -20.58 25.27
C ALA A 646 9.11 -21.77 26.24
N ASN A 647 10.23 -22.40 26.63
CA ASN A 647 10.24 -23.47 27.63
C ASN A 647 9.70 -23.00 28.99
N ARG A 648 10.02 -21.77 29.41
CA ARG A 648 9.41 -21.15 30.58
C ARG A 648 7.88 -21.08 30.45
N THR A 649 7.38 -20.66 29.30
CA THR A 649 5.93 -20.63 29.03
C THR A 649 5.32 -22.03 29.08
N ILE A 650 6.02 -23.06 28.58
CA ILE A 650 5.59 -24.46 28.67
C ILE A 650 5.47 -24.89 30.14
N MET A 651 6.48 -24.63 30.97
CA MET A 651 6.46 -25.02 32.38
C MET A 651 5.33 -24.34 33.17
N HIS A 652 5.07 -23.06 32.91
CA HIS A 652 3.92 -22.36 33.49
C HIS A 652 2.57 -22.87 32.97
N ALA A 653 2.49 -23.23 31.68
CA ALA A 653 1.27 -23.79 31.10
C ALA A 653 1.01 -25.23 31.57
N PHE A 654 2.05 -26.00 31.86
CA PHE A 654 1.98 -27.40 32.29
C PHE A 654 2.89 -27.63 33.50
N PRO A 655 2.43 -27.33 34.74
CA PRO A 655 3.27 -27.44 35.94
C PRO A 655 3.81 -28.85 36.21
N LYS A 656 3.13 -29.90 35.74
CA LYS A 656 3.59 -31.29 35.85
C LYS A 656 4.84 -31.61 34.98
N THR A 657 5.36 -30.64 34.24
CA THR A 657 6.64 -30.79 33.52
C THR A 657 7.85 -30.72 34.44
N ASP A 658 7.68 -30.24 35.68
CA ASP A 658 8.74 -30.20 36.71
C ASP A 658 9.33 -31.57 37.03
N ILE A 659 8.60 -32.66 36.77
CA ILE A 659 9.07 -34.05 36.90
C ILE A 659 10.39 -34.27 36.14
N MET A 660 10.61 -33.57 35.03
CA MET A 660 11.83 -33.70 34.21
C MET A 660 13.04 -32.97 34.81
N LEU A 661 12.87 -32.22 35.89
CA LEU A 661 13.97 -31.62 36.66
C LEU A 661 14.52 -32.58 37.72
N ASP A 662 13.74 -33.59 38.11
CA ASP A 662 14.17 -34.60 39.05
C ASP A 662 15.04 -35.67 38.35
N ASN A 663 15.90 -36.32 39.15
CA ASN A 663 16.77 -37.40 38.66
C ASN A 663 16.06 -38.76 38.62
N GLU A 664 14.86 -38.87 39.20
CA GLU A 664 14.09 -40.11 39.24
C GLU A 664 13.30 -40.28 37.94
N MET A 665 13.58 -41.36 37.20
CA MET A 665 12.82 -41.70 36.00
C MET A 665 11.40 -42.12 36.39
N GLN A 666 10.41 -41.29 36.08
CA GLN A 666 9.01 -41.62 36.30
C GLN A 666 8.39 -42.10 34.99
N GLY A 667 8.38 -43.42 34.77
CA GLY A 667 7.74 -44.04 33.59
C GLY A 667 8.40 -45.34 33.18
N SER A 668 7.64 -46.23 32.55
CA SER A 668 8.16 -47.48 31.98
C SER A 668 8.67 -47.23 30.56
N GLY A 669 9.97 -47.40 30.32
CA GLY A 669 10.58 -47.36 28.99
C GLY A 669 11.79 -46.44 28.86
N VAL A 670 12.44 -46.48 27.70
CA VAL A 670 13.61 -45.65 27.36
C VAL A 670 13.17 -44.45 26.52
N TYR A 671 13.77 -43.28 26.78
CA TYR A 671 13.54 -42.07 25.99
C TYR A 671 14.22 -42.20 24.62
N ASN A 672 13.45 -42.06 23.54
CA ASN A 672 13.95 -42.15 22.17
C ASN A 672 13.93 -40.76 21.50
N PRO A 673 15.09 -40.08 21.38
CA PRO A 673 15.16 -38.71 20.87
C PRO A 673 14.86 -38.60 19.37
N GLU A 674 15.09 -39.66 18.59
CA GLU A 674 14.89 -39.68 17.13
C GLU A 674 13.45 -39.98 16.71
N MET A 675 12.57 -40.32 17.66
CA MET A 675 11.18 -40.63 17.33
C MET A 675 10.47 -39.39 16.78
N ASP A 676 9.76 -39.63 15.69
CA ASP A 676 9.03 -38.61 14.95
C ASP A 676 7.75 -38.15 15.65
N GLU A 677 7.16 -39.03 16.46
CA GLU A 677 5.90 -38.79 17.15
C GLU A 677 6.16 -38.36 18.60
N PRO A 678 5.68 -37.17 19.01
CA PRO A 678 6.00 -36.62 20.33
C PRO A 678 5.39 -37.44 21.48
N GLU A 679 4.31 -38.17 21.26
CA GLU A 679 3.64 -38.93 22.32
C GLU A 679 4.34 -40.26 22.64
N TYR A 680 5.02 -40.87 21.67
CA TYR A 680 5.68 -42.18 21.82
C TYR A 680 7.17 -42.09 22.12
N CYS A 681 7.72 -40.88 22.29
CA CYS A 681 9.14 -40.70 22.60
C CYS A 681 9.49 -41.00 24.07
N ASN A 682 8.50 -41.21 24.94
CA ASN A 682 8.65 -41.42 26.40
C ASN A 682 9.45 -40.31 27.10
N PRO A 683 9.02 -39.04 27.04
CA PRO A 683 9.79 -37.93 27.60
C PRO A 683 9.88 -37.95 29.13
N GLN A 684 9.05 -38.75 29.80
CA GLN A 684 8.98 -38.84 31.26
C GLN A 684 10.14 -39.66 31.86
N SER A 685 10.77 -40.52 31.05
CA SER A 685 11.91 -41.33 31.49
C SER A 685 13.26 -40.62 31.35
N THR A 686 13.27 -39.32 31.02
CA THR A 686 14.50 -38.52 30.90
C THR A 686 14.41 -37.21 31.67
N SER A 687 15.56 -36.69 32.09
CA SER A 687 15.71 -35.42 32.79
C SER A 687 16.34 -34.35 31.88
N LEU A 688 16.17 -33.07 32.23
CA LEU A 688 16.65 -31.91 31.45
C LEU A 688 18.15 -31.58 31.72
N TRP A 689 19.03 -32.52 31.40
CA TRP A 689 20.50 -32.36 31.57
C TRP A 689 21.08 -31.18 30.79
N GLU A 690 20.47 -30.82 29.67
CA GLU A 690 20.90 -29.73 28.77
C GLU A 690 20.85 -28.36 29.45
N LEU A 691 20.01 -28.17 30.47
CA LEU A 691 19.97 -26.93 31.23
C LEU A 691 21.27 -26.72 32.03
N HIS A 692 21.94 -27.79 32.46
CA HIS A 692 23.20 -27.71 33.20
C HIS A 692 24.36 -27.23 32.31
N THR A 693 24.39 -27.65 31.04
CA THR A 693 25.38 -27.18 30.07
C THR A 693 25.08 -25.74 29.66
N LEU A 694 23.81 -25.38 29.43
CA LEU A 694 23.39 -23.99 29.14
C LEU A 694 23.67 -23.01 30.29
N LYS A 695 23.71 -23.48 31.55
CA LYS A 695 24.14 -22.67 32.70
C LYS A 695 25.59 -22.18 32.58
N ARG A 696 26.43 -22.85 31.79
CA ARG A 696 27.83 -22.50 31.53
C ARG A 696 28.03 -21.76 30.19
N HIS A 697 26.94 -21.36 29.55
CA HIS A 697 26.96 -20.67 28.26
C HIS A 697 27.67 -19.29 28.35
N TYR A 698 28.34 -18.86 27.28
CA TYR A 698 29.09 -17.59 27.27
C TYR A 698 28.17 -16.38 27.48
N HIS A 699 26.98 -16.39 26.86
CA HIS A 699 26.00 -15.33 26.99
C HIS A 699 25.37 -15.27 28.40
N PRO A 700 25.42 -14.11 29.11
CA PRO A 700 24.95 -14.00 30.48
C PRO A 700 23.43 -14.19 30.62
N VAL A 701 22.64 -13.77 29.63
CA VAL A 701 21.18 -13.91 29.67
C VAL A 701 20.76 -15.38 29.49
N VAL A 702 21.47 -16.15 28.65
CA VAL A 702 21.23 -17.60 28.50
C VAL A 702 21.47 -18.31 29.83
N ARG A 703 22.57 -17.96 30.53
CA ARG A 703 22.85 -18.50 31.87
C ARG A 703 21.76 -18.18 32.88
N LYS A 704 21.23 -16.94 32.86
CA LYS A 704 20.11 -16.53 33.73
C LYS A 704 18.84 -17.33 33.45
N PHE A 705 18.46 -17.48 32.18
CA PHE A 705 17.31 -18.30 31.80
C PHE A 705 17.49 -19.78 32.17
N ALA A 706 18.66 -20.37 31.91
CA ALA A 706 18.95 -21.74 32.29
C ALA A 706 18.88 -21.95 33.82
N ALA A 707 19.47 -21.04 34.61
CA ALA A 707 19.40 -21.08 36.06
C ALA A 707 17.97 -20.90 36.61
N HIS A 708 17.13 -20.12 35.92
CA HIS A 708 15.73 -19.95 36.26
C HIS A 708 14.90 -21.21 35.97
N LEU A 709 15.08 -21.82 34.80
CA LEU A 709 14.39 -23.05 34.42
C LEU A 709 14.76 -24.23 35.33
N LEU A 710 16.03 -24.35 35.73
CA LEU A 710 16.49 -25.37 36.68
C LEU A 710 15.78 -25.31 38.04
N LYS A 711 15.21 -24.16 38.41
CA LYS A 711 14.49 -23.96 39.67
C LYS A 711 12.98 -24.17 39.54
N GLY A 712 12.48 -24.71 38.42
CA GLY A 712 11.04 -24.85 38.18
C GLY A 712 10.37 -23.55 37.71
N ALA A 713 11.14 -22.63 37.11
CA ALA A 713 10.64 -21.33 36.63
C ALA A 713 9.77 -20.55 37.64
N PRO A 714 10.27 -20.24 38.86
CA PRO A 714 9.45 -19.63 39.91
C PRO A 714 9.01 -18.20 39.55
N SER A 715 7.72 -17.91 39.70
CA SER A 715 7.17 -16.56 39.43
C SER A 715 7.67 -15.49 40.42
N GLU A 716 7.92 -15.87 41.67
CA GLU A 716 8.38 -14.98 42.74
C GLU A 716 9.48 -15.67 43.58
N GLY A 717 10.39 -14.89 44.19
CA GLY A 717 11.42 -15.39 45.11
C GLY A 717 12.81 -15.67 44.51
N ASN A 718 13.63 -16.44 45.23
CA ASN A 718 15.04 -16.67 44.92
C ASN A 718 15.24 -17.48 43.63
N GLY A 719 15.55 -16.78 42.53
CA GLY A 719 15.74 -17.39 41.21
C GLY A 719 14.65 -17.04 40.20
N SER A 720 13.76 -16.11 40.51
CA SER A 720 12.89 -15.48 39.53
C SER A 720 13.69 -14.65 38.52
N LEU A 721 13.14 -14.50 37.31
CA LEU A 721 13.70 -13.60 36.29
C LEU A 721 13.29 -12.15 36.57
N ASN A 722 14.12 -11.22 36.12
CA ASN A 722 13.79 -9.79 36.13
C ASN A 722 12.44 -9.54 35.42
N VAL A 723 11.68 -8.57 35.93
CA VAL A 723 10.35 -8.20 35.40
C VAL A 723 10.38 -7.86 33.91
N GLU A 724 11.48 -7.27 33.43
CA GLU A 724 11.67 -6.94 32.02
C GLU A 724 11.81 -8.16 31.12
N LEU A 725 12.46 -9.23 31.60
CA LEU A 725 12.66 -10.48 30.85
C LEU A 725 11.45 -11.40 30.97
N SER A 726 10.72 -11.36 32.09
CA SER A 726 9.59 -12.25 32.35
C SER A 726 8.29 -11.84 31.64
N ARG A 727 8.12 -10.54 31.32
CA ARG A 727 6.93 -10.00 30.64
C ARG A 727 7.00 -10.02 29.11
N ARG A 728 8.18 -10.14 28.52
CA ARG A 728 8.35 -10.14 27.07
C ARG A 728 8.00 -11.49 26.46
N LEU A 729 7.45 -11.47 25.25
CA LEU A 729 7.12 -12.68 24.50
C LEU A 729 8.39 -13.33 23.95
N PRO A 730 8.41 -14.66 23.74
CA PRO A 730 9.57 -15.36 23.20
C PRO A 730 10.09 -14.79 21.87
N VAL A 731 9.16 -14.39 21.00
CA VAL A 731 9.48 -13.79 19.69
C VAL A 731 10.14 -12.41 19.85
N GLN A 732 9.68 -11.61 20.81
CA GLN A 732 10.27 -10.29 21.08
C GLN A 732 11.69 -10.41 21.61
N LEU A 733 11.92 -11.35 22.55
CA LEU A 733 13.26 -11.62 23.07
C LEU A 733 14.21 -12.12 21.98
N PHE A 734 13.73 -12.95 21.05
CA PHE A 734 14.53 -13.36 19.90
C PHE A 734 14.97 -12.17 19.03
N GLU A 735 14.10 -11.20 18.80
CA GLU A 735 14.43 -9.97 18.05
C GLU A 735 15.36 -9.04 18.83
N ASP A 736 15.11 -8.82 20.13
CA ASP A 736 15.89 -7.92 21.00
C ASP A 736 17.35 -8.35 21.19
N TYR A 737 17.60 -9.66 21.17
CA TYR A 737 18.92 -10.26 21.35
C TYR A 737 19.54 -10.74 20.04
N SER A 738 18.99 -10.29 18.90
CA SER A 738 19.47 -10.67 17.58
C SER A 738 20.90 -10.20 17.34
N VAL A 739 21.74 -11.10 16.81
CA VAL A 739 23.15 -10.80 16.48
C VAL A 739 23.28 -10.35 15.01
N LYS A 740 22.15 -10.07 14.32
CA LYS A 740 22.11 -9.66 12.90
C LYS A 740 22.92 -8.40 12.62
N ASP A 741 22.91 -7.44 13.54
CA ASP A 741 23.60 -6.17 13.40
C ASP A 741 25.05 -6.22 13.94
N MET A 742 25.60 -7.42 14.18
CA MET A 742 26.89 -7.64 14.86
C MET A 742 26.97 -7.01 16.26
N THR A 743 25.82 -6.66 16.83
CA THR A 743 25.71 -6.13 18.19
C THR A 743 25.53 -7.25 19.19
N PHE A 744 26.31 -7.24 20.27
CA PHE A 744 26.17 -8.17 21.38
C PHE A 744 25.44 -7.47 22.54
N ASN A 745 24.25 -7.97 22.89
CA ASN A 745 23.41 -7.41 23.95
C ASN A 745 23.25 -8.42 25.09
N PRO A 746 23.65 -8.15 26.34
CA PRO A 746 24.36 -6.96 26.81
C PRO A 746 25.79 -6.90 26.27
N PRO A 747 26.41 -5.70 26.15
CA PRO A 747 27.77 -5.58 25.65
C PRO A 747 28.74 -6.47 26.43
N VAL A 748 29.70 -7.08 25.73
CA VAL A 748 30.71 -7.94 26.34
C VAL A 748 31.43 -7.12 27.42
N GLY A 749 31.24 -7.51 28.68
CA GLY A 749 31.93 -6.85 29.80
C GLY A 749 33.43 -6.94 29.59
N ALA A 750 34.16 -5.89 29.92
CA ALA A 750 35.63 -5.94 29.94
C ALA A 750 36.06 -7.20 30.72
N PRO A 751 37.08 -7.94 30.25
CA PRO A 751 37.59 -9.08 31.00
C PRO A 751 37.80 -8.62 32.44
N PRO A 752 37.34 -9.39 33.44
CA PRO A 752 37.54 -8.98 34.82
C PRO A 752 39.02 -8.67 34.96
N THR A 753 39.36 -7.45 35.41
CA THR A 753 40.72 -7.15 35.79
C THR A 753 41.04 -8.18 36.84
N LEU A 754 41.75 -9.24 36.45
CA LEU A 754 42.37 -10.14 37.39
C LEU A 754 43.20 -9.16 38.23
N LYS A 755 42.74 -8.87 39.44
CA LYS A 755 43.68 -8.56 40.50
C LYS A 755 44.68 -9.68 40.34
N LYS A 756 45.94 -9.33 40.03
CA LYS A 756 47.04 -10.26 40.09
C LYS A 756 46.99 -10.78 41.52
N ASP A 757 46.20 -11.81 41.77
CA ASP A 757 46.41 -12.71 42.86
C ASP A 757 47.80 -13.22 42.52
N ARG A 758 48.78 -12.62 43.19
CA ARG A 758 50.11 -13.18 43.26
C ARG A 758 49.84 -14.61 43.65
N PHE A 759 50.01 -15.54 42.71
CA PHE A 759 50.17 -16.94 43.06
C PHE A 759 51.32 -16.94 44.05
N THR A 760 51.01 -17.00 45.33
CA THR A 760 51.99 -17.24 46.37
C THR A 760 52.53 -18.61 46.07
N ILE A 761 53.73 -18.64 45.49
CA ILE A 761 54.59 -19.81 45.37
C ILE A 761 54.61 -20.46 46.76
N GLY A 762 53.89 -21.56 46.91
CA GLY A 762 53.62 -22.06 48.26
C GLY A 762 52.55 -23.15 48.37
N TYR A 763 52.40 -24.03 47.37
CA TYR A 763 51.85 -25.36 47.62
C TYR A 763 52.70 -26.37 46.87
N ALA A 764 53.28 -27.30 47.63
CA ALA A 764 54.14 -28.36 47.14
C ALA A 764 53.42 -29.19 46.08
N PHE A 765 54.02 -29.31 44.89
CA PHE A 765 53.59 -30.31 43.92
C PHE A 765 53.69 -31.70 44.56
N ILE A 766 52.61 -32.48 44.46
CA ILE A 766 52.51 -33.83 45.06
C ILE A 766 53.54 -34.78 44.45
N ASP A 767 53.99 -34.53 43.22
CA ASP A 767 55.03 -35.29 42.55
C ASP A 767 56.38 -34.56 42.58
N ALA A 768 57.30 -35.10 43.38
CA ALA A 768 58.65 -34.56 43.54
C ALA A 768 59.47 -34.62 42.22
N LYS A 769 59.22 -35.59 41.35
CA LYS A 769 59.94 -35.71 40.06
C LYS A 769 59.51 -34.62 39.11
N LEU A 770 58.21 -34.33 39.03
CA LEU A 770 57.66 -33.25 38.23
C LEU A 770 58.22 -31.90 38.69
N LYS A 771 58.31 -31.68 40.01
CA LYS A 771 58.91 -30.47 40.58
C LYS A 771 60.36 -30.29 40.14
N THR A 772 61.19 -31.33 40.24
CA THR A 772 62.59 -31.25 39.77
C THR A 772 62.73 -31.03 38.27
N HIS A 773 61.76 -31.46 37.48
CA HIS A 773 61.76 -31.24 36.03
C HIS A 773 61.38 -29.80 35.69
N ILE A 774 60.38 -29.25 36.38
CA ILE A 774 59.95 -27.86 36.25
C ILE A 774 61.06 -26.90 36.71
N ASP A 775 61.70 -27.18 37.85
CA ASP A 775 62.80 -26.35 38.37
C ASP A 775 63.99 -26.34 37.37
N LYS A 776 64.32 -27.48 36.75
CA LYS A 776 65.33 -27.56 35.69
C LYS A 776 64.96 -26.78 34.42
N VAL A 777 63.68 -26.74 34.06
CA VAL A 777 63.20 -25.99 32.89
C VAL A 777 63.12 -24.49 33.17
N ILE A 778 62.91 -24.09 34.43
CA ILE A 778 62.91 -22.68 34.83
C ILE A 778 64.33 -22.12 34.96
N GLU A 779 65.30 -22.92 35.40
CA GLU A 779 66.72 -22.52 35.46
C GLU A 779 67.40 -22.49 34.08
N ALA A 780 66.89 -23.25 33.11
CA ALA A 780 67.29 -23.12 31.72
C ALA A 780 66.59 -21.89 31.11
N GLU A 781 67.24 -20.72 31.15
CA GLU A 781 66.78 -19.53 30.42
C GLU A 781 66.51 -19.87 28.94
N PRO A 782 65.24 -19.87 28.47
CA PRO A 782 64.98 -19.98 27.04
C PRO A 782 65.20 -18.60 26.45
N GLU A 783 66.13 -18.50 25.50
CA GLU A 783 66.28 -17.37 24.61
C GLU A 783 64.89 -16.89 24.15
N LEU A 784 64.59 -15.62 24.41
CA LEU A 784 63.35 -14.94 24.02
C LEU A 784 63.19 -14.96 22.50
N THR A 785 62.68 -16.06 21.98
CA THR A 785 62.12 -16.13 20.63
C THR A 785 60.71 -15.55 20.70
N THR A 786 60.56 -14.35 20.14
CA THR A 786 59.28 -13.72 19.90
C THR A 786 58.45 -14.63 19.00
N LEU A 787 57.47 -15.33 19.58
CA LEU A 787 56.51 -16.13 18.82
C LEU A 787 55.62 -15.20 17.99
N ASP A 788 55.92 -15.10 16.70
CA ASP A 788 55.13 -14.36 15.73
C ASP A 788 54.01 -15.28 15.18
N PHE A 789 52.76 -15.00 15.55
CA PHE A 789 51.61 -15.84 15.20
C PHE A 789 51.15 -15.66 13.73
N SER A 790 51.85 -14.88 12.92
CA SER A 790 51.51 -14.67 11.50
C SER A 790 52.07 -15.71 10.53
N GLU A 791 52.99 -16.60 10.94
CA GLU A 791 53.62 -17.55 10.00
C GLU A 791 52.77 -18.79 9.66
N ASN A 792 51.69 -19.08 10.39
CA ASN A 792 50.82 -20.22 10.10
C ASN A 792 49.59 -19.90 9.24
N ARG A 793 49.76 -19.07 8.19
CA ARG A 793 48.79 -19.01 7.08
C ARG A 793 49.27 -19.93 5.96
N SER A 794 48.62 -21.09 5.83
CA SER A 794 48.83 -22.01 4.71
C SER A 794 48.54 -21.34 3.36
N PRO A 795 49.39 -21.50 2.32
CA PRO A 795 49.19 -20.92 1.01
C PRO A 795 48.32 -21.83 0.14
N SER A 796 47.02 -21.94 0.46
CA SER A 796 46.09 -22.77 -0.35
C SER A 796 44.73 -22.13 -0.60
N GLU A 797 44.59 -20.81 -0.43
CA GLU A 797 43.40 -20.07 -0.86
C GLU A 797 43.81 -18.76 -1.53
N GLN A 798 44.49 -18.89 -2.67
CA GLN A 798 44.56 -17.88 -3.72
C GLN A 798 44.56 -18.57 -5.08
N VAL A 799 43.37 -18.95 -5.57
CA VAL A 799 42.90 -18.79 -6.96
C VAL A 799 41.38 -18.65 -6.93
#